data_AF-A0A958UAN7-F1
#
_entry.id   AF-A0A958UAN7-F1
#
_cell.length_a   1.000
_cell.length_b   1.000
_cell.length_c   1.000
_cell.angle_alpha   90.00
_cell.angle_beta   90.00
_cell.angle_gamma   90.00
#
_symmetry.space_group_name_H-M   'P 1'
#
loop_
_entity.id
_entity.type
_entity.pdbx_description
1 polymer ?
#
loop_
_entity_poly.entity_id
_entity_poly.type
_entity_poly.pdbx_seq_one_letter_code
_entity_poly.pdbx_strand_id
1 'polypeptide(L)'
;MTKTINISIADQFFKDALFFLINLKKNKIDGLNEKIILENILKYVKAFAYYNNKGKTAQLKLGITINGQKEEINLFKDSRIVFERFFEELKKVISQIGLEFYFKNIEKEFKSLNFNHKIAIINAENTFLINEIKNFIYSIEDTVFIDAFIEERLNLIFDLIYDFEEKQKKYPDFLKDADKNILYNVLNFYLGLKIDFFIFSNRIFQIYYYLKDEINLNDDERIIKILIEKIIYLNNSFLIESKNDIVETIDNLKGIIKDEELEELNEFLLTNPKSIQIGAFKTNHGNLTETDLKTKSIYTIIKFSLPGKAKEYSNKFELTDSCLIHYEKIRNKLNDPIYKLYKDFSIGGMGWNYFTDTYHSLSNENLFINFVIKKPFHPDFEIKEDKIVDINYKEKEILIGRDYYPHKEFVVKTLYRNYDKFSSEISIEKKDININLFSTFIVDYIDSFNNSLLLRRLYAITNPDTYQNVSNKFIERLNELNLSDQYIPIRDLCEKAQIFSDKTLSSFIESLLNIVLKNNVELHGNYKYFWTDDSKPKSEPNMQPLIMAQLKAICDFMGIQISREVESANGEIDFLCSYTYQNKILKTCVEVKNAHSNKIESGLEKQLPEYLKSERTKNGIYLVLWYKGKLFGKPEKYQKIDDLLFHLNSLKPTNFLIRLIVINCNKPISPSML
;
A
#
# COMPACT_ATOMS: atom_id res chain seq x y z
N MET A 1 -37.54 -10.80 -1.77
CA MET A 1 -38.62 -11.82 -1.78
C MET A 1 -38.08 -13.13 -2.30
N THR A 2 -37.71 -14.02 -1.39
CA THR A 2 -37.18 -15.37 -1.64
C THR A 2 -38.34 -16.29 -2.04
N LYS A 3 -38.65 -16.39 -3.34
CA LYS A 3 -39.50 -17.48 -3.85
C LYS A 3 -38.76 -18.80 -3.65
N THR A 4 -39.38 -19.74 -2.94
CA THR A 4 -38.88 -21.09 -2.73
C THR A 4 -38.65 -21.75 -4.10
N ILE A 5 -37.39 -21.97 -4.47
CA ILE A 5 -37.03 -22.64 -5.73
C ILE A 5 -37.58 -24.07 -5.66
N ASN A 6 -38.22 -24.53 -6.74
CA ASN A 6 -38.64 -25.92 -6.92
C ASN A 6 -37.88 -26.54 -8.12
N ILE A 7 -38.00 -27.85 -8.32
CA ILE A 7 -37.29 -28.59 -9.39
C ILE A 7 -37.57 -27.97 -10.78
N SER A 8 -38.83 -27.63 -11.07
CA SER A 8 -39.20 -27.02 -12.35
C SER A 8 -38.51 -25.67 -12.59
N ILE A 9 -38.30 -24.87 -11.55
CA ILE A 9 -37.61 -23.57 -11.65
C ILE A 9 -36.10 -23.78 -11.81
N ALA A 10 -35.49 -24.73 -11.09
CA ALA A 10 -34.07 -25.05 -11.21
C ALA A 10 -33.73 -25.59 -12.62
N ASP A 11 -34.57 -26.46 -13.18
CA ASP A 11 -34.43 -26.94 -14.56
C ASP A 11 -34.58 -25.83 -15.58
N GLN A 12 -35.52 -24.91 -15.35
CA GLN A 12 -35.68 -23.74 -16.20
C GLN A 12 -34.43 -22.85 -16.17
N PHE A 13 -33.83 -22.64 -15.00
CA PHE A 13 -32.58 -21.87 -14.89
C PHE A 13 -31.43 -22.49 -15.67
N PHE A 14 -31.27 -23.82 -15.64
CA PHE A 14 -30.27 -24.48 -16.49
C PHE A 14 -30.55 -24.28 -17.98
N LYS A 15 -31.80 -24.46 -18.40
CA LYS A 15 -32.19 -24.28 -19.81
C LYS A 15 -31.98 -22.84 -20.27
N ASP A 16 -32.40 -21.86 -19.47
CA ASP A 16 -32.24 -20.43 -19.76
C ASP A 16 -30.76 -20.07 -19.92
N ALA A 17 -29.91 -20.50 -18.97
CA ALA A 17 -28.49 -20.25 -18.97
C ALA A 17 -27.79 -20.85 -20.22
N LEU A 18 -28.07 -22.12 -20.52
CA LEU A 18 -27.48 -22.79 -21.69
C LEU A 18 -28.01 -22.20 -23.01
N PHE A 19 -29.31 -21.91 -23.09
CA PHE A 19 -29.91 -21.29 -24.27
C PHE A 19 -29.33 -19.90 -24.54
N PHE A 20 -29.11 -19.11 -23.48
CA PHE A 20 -28.45 -17.81 -23.56
C PHE A 20 -27.03 -17.93 -24.16
N LEU A 21 -26.20 -18.83 -23.65
CA LEU A 21 -24.84 -19.05 -24.17
C LEU A 21 -24.83 -19.53 -25.64
N ILE A 22 -25.75 -20.43 -26.00
CA ILE A 22 -25.88 -20.92 -27.39
C ILE A 22 -26.23 -19.77 -28.35
N ASN A 23 -27.12 -18.87 -27.95
CA ASN A 23 -27.54 -17.76 -28.79
C ASN A 23 -26.50 -16.63 -28.87
N LEU A 24 -25.75 -16.40 -27.79
CA LEU A 24 -24.56 -15.54 -27.84
C LEU A 24 -23.55 -16.04 -28.88
N LYS A 25 -23.23 -17.34 -28.86
CA LYS A 25 -22.31 -17.93 -29.86
C LYS A 25 -22.79 -17.80 -31.31
N LYS A 26 -24.10 -17.72 -31.52
CA LYS A 26 -24.71 -17.61 -32.87
C LYS A 26 -24.91 -16.15 -33.32
N ASN A 27 -24.43 -15.16 -32.57
CA ASN A 27 -24.71 -13.73 -32.80
C ASN A 27 -26.21 -13.43 -32.92
N LYS A 28 -27.06 -14.16 -32.19
CA LYS A 28 -28.52 -14.02 -32.23
C LYS A 28 -29.07 -13.09 -31.14
N ILE A 29 -28.21 -12.50 -30.33
CA ILE A 29 -28.56 -11.53 -29.29
C ILE A 29 -27.80 -10.25 -29.62
N ASP A 30 -28.52 -9.16 -29.88
CA ASP A 30 -27.94 -7.85 -30.15
C ASP A 30 -27.45 -7.23 -28.83
N GLY A 31 -26.14 -6.95 -28.76
CA GLY A 31 -25.48 -6.28 -27.63
C GLY A 31 -25.26 -7.19 -26.40
N LEU A 32 -24.01 -7.33 -25.97
CA LEU A 32 -23.74 -7.91 -24.65
C LEU A 32 -24.31 -6.99 -23.57
N ASN A 33 -25.22 -7.50 -22.74
CA ASN A 33 -25.76 -6.79 -21.59
C ASN A 33 -25.23 -7.41 -20.29
N GLU A 34 -24.40 -6.64 -19.58
CA GLU A 34 -23.79 -7.02 -18.30
C GLU A 34 -24.80 -7.60 -17.31
N LYS A 35 -25.93 -6.92 -17.09
CA LYS A 35 -26.98 -7.36 -16.16
C LYS A 35 -27.55 -8.72 -16.54
N ILE A 36 -27.80 -8.96 -17.83
CA ILE A 36 -28.35 -10.23 -18.31
C ILE A 36 -27.35 -11.37 -18.08
N ILE A 37 -26.06 -11.14 -18.34
CA ILE A 37 -25.02 -12.15 -18.11
C ILE A 37 -24.94 -12.48 -16.62
N LEU A 38 -24.87 -11.47 -15.75
CA LEU A 38 -24.83 -11.65 -14.30
C LEU A 38 -26.06 -12.39 -13.77
N GLU A 39 -27.26 -12.05 -14.25
CA GLU A 39 -28.49 -12.75 -13.88
C GLU A 39 -28.47 -14.23 -14.30
N ASN A 40 -27.94 -14.55 -15.49
CA ASN A 40 -27.83 -15.93 -15.94
C ASN A 40 -26.78 -16.72 -15.14
N ILE A 41 -25.64 -16.11 -14.80
CA ILE A 41 -24.65 -16.73 -13.90
C ILE A 41 -25.29 -17.05 -12.55
N LEU A 42 -25.96 -16.08 -11.91
CA LEU A 42 -26.60 -16.27 -10.61
C LEU A 42 -27.73 -17.31 -10.66
N LYS A 43 -28.53 -17.35 -11.73
CA LYS A 43 -29.55 -18.40 -11.94
C LYS A 43 -28.91 -19.78 -12.06
N TYR A 44 -27.85 -19.90 -12.84
CA TYR A 44 -27.12 -21.16 -13.05
C TYR A 44 -26.53 -21.67 -11.73
N VAL A 45 -25.92 -20.78 -10.93
CA VAL A 45 -25.39 -21.08 -9.60
C VAL A 45 -26.50 -21.52 -8.64
N LYS A 46 -27.62 -20.79 -8.60
CA LYS A 46 -28.81 -21.14 -7.78
C LYS A 46 -29.39 -22.50 -8.14
N ALA A 47 -29.34 -22.89 -9.41
CA ALA A 47 -29.80 -24.20 -9.84
C ALA A 47 -28.93 -25.31 -9.23
N PHE A 48 -27.59 -25.17 -9.27
CA PHE A 48 -26.68 -26.11 -8.61
C PHE A 48 -26.87 -26.16 -7.09
N ALA A 49 -26.94 -25.00 -6.44
CA ALA A 49 -27.22 -24.88 -5.00
C ALA A 49 -28.50 -25.64 -4.60
N TYR A 50 -29.58 -25.47 -5.37
CA TYR A 50 -30.84 -26.16 -5.13
C TYR A 50 -30.71 -27.69 -5.21
N TYR A 51 -30.05 -28.20 -6.26
CA TYR A 51 -29.88 -29.64 -6.46
C TYR A 51 -28.99 -30.27 -5.39
N ASN A 52 -27.92 -29.58 -4.99
CA ASN A 52 -27.03 -30.02 -3.93
C ASN A 52 -27.79 -30.17 -2.60
N ASN A 53 -28.58 -29.16 -2.21
CA ASN A 53 -29.39 -29.18 -0.99
C ASN A 53 -30.46 -30.28 -0.96
N LYS A 54 -30.86 -30.82 -2.11
CA LYS A 54 -31.85 -31.91 -2.20
C LYS A 54 -31.23 -33.30 -2.23
N GLY A 55 -29.89 -33.42 -2.19
CA GLY A 55 -29.19 -34.71 -2.32
C GLY A 55 -29.50 -35.43 -3.64
N LYS A 56 -29.97 -34.70 -4.65
CA LYS A 56 -30.34 -35.28 -5.96
C LYS A 56 -29.18 -35.11 -6.92
N THR A 57 -28.57 -36.22 -7.33
CA THR A 57 -27.68 -36.25 -8.49
C THR A 57 -28.52 -36.32 -9.76
N ALA A 58 -28.80 -35.18 -10.38
CA ALA A 58 -29.36 -35.16 -11.72
C ALA A 58 -28.25 -35.45 -12.76
N GLN A 59 -28.63 -35.99 -13.92
CA GLN A 59 -27.71 -36.12 -15.07
C GLN A 59 -28.09 -35.07 -16.10
N LEU A 60 -27.50 -33.88 -16.00
CA LEU A 60 -27.58 -32.88 -17.06
C LEU A 60 -26.37 -33.04 -17.96
N LYS A 61 -26.60 -33.61 -19.14
CA LYS A 61 -25.55 -33.86 -20.11
C LYS A 61 -25.52 -32.77 -21.19
N LEU A 62 -24.33 -32.26 -21.48
CA LEU A 62 -24.09 -31.23 -22.49
C LEU A 62 -23.20 -31.82 -23.58
N GLY A 63 -23.69 -31.85 -24.82
CA GLY A 63 -22.89 -32.18 -25.98
C GLY A 63 -22.02 -31.00 -26.40
N ILE A 64 -20.71 -31.20 -26.44
CA ILE A 64 -19.73 -30.19 -26.84
C ILE A 64 -18.86 -30.70 -27.99
N THR A 65 -18.16 -29.78 -28.67
CA THR A 65 -17.21 -30.15 -29.72
C THR A 65 -15.86 -29.53 -29.38
N ILE A 66 -14.87 -30.36 -29.08
CA ILE A 66 -13.49 -29.98 -28.79
C ILE A 66 -12.62 -30.53 -29.93
N ASN A 67 -11.86 -29.67 -30.60
CA ASN A 67 -10.95 -30.07 -31.69
C ASN A 67 -11.60 -30.95 -32.80
N GLY A 68 -12.88 -30.71 -33.09
CA GLY A 68 -13.65 -31.46 -34.09
C GLY A 68 -14.27 -32.77 -33.60
N GLN A 69 -13.98 -33.21 -32.37
CA GLN A 69 -14.59 -34.39 -31.75
C GLN A 69 -15.79 -34.01 -30.89
N LYS A 70 -16.88 -34.78 -30.98
CA LYS A 70 -18.07 -34.61 -30.13
C LYS A 70 -17.88 -35.35 -28.82
N GLU A 71 -17.99 -34.62 -27.71
CA GLU A 71 -17.94 -35.16 -26.37
C GLU A 71 -19.22 -34.82 -25.61
N GLU A 72 -19.56 -35.63 -24.60
CA GLU A 72 -20.72 -35.41 -23.75
C GLU A 72 -20.26 -35.24 -22.29
N ILE A 73 -20.46 -34.05 -21.72
CA ILE A 73 -20.06 -33.72 -20.35
C ILE A 73 -21.28 -33.74 -19.44
N ASN A 74 -21.18 -34.38 -18.28
CA ASN A 74 -22.17 -34.24 -17.22
C ASN A 74 -21.85 -32.99 -16.38
N LEU A 75 -22.72 -31.98 -16.47
CA LEU A 75 -22.53 -30.68 -15.83
C LEU A 75 -22.55 -30.73 -14.29
N PHE A 76 -23.14 -31.75 -13.68
CA PHE A 76 -23.06 -31.97 -12.23
C PHE A 76 -21.75 -32.61 -11.78
N LYS A 77 -20.98 -33.21 -12.71
CA LYS A 77 -19.62 -33.67 -12.45
C LYS A 77 -18.60 -32.59 -12.75
N ASP A 78 -18.77 -31.92 -13.90
CA ASP A 78 -17.88 -30.85 -14.34
C ASP A 78 -18.67 -29.70 -15.00
N SER A 79 -18.71 -28.57 -14.32
CA SER A 79 -19.38 -27.34 -14.77
C SER A 79 -18.43 -26.30 -15.35
N ARG A 80 -17.11 -26.59 -15.41
CA ARG A 80 -16.06 -25.60 -15.75
C ARG A 80 -16.33 -24.90 -17.06
N ILE A 81 -16.59 -25.66 -18.12
CA ILE A 81 -16.77 -25.12 -19.48
C ILE A 81 -17.90 -24.09 -19.58
N VAL A 82 -18.96 -24.25 -18.78
CA VAL A 82 -20.10 -23.31 -18.78
C VAL A 82 -19.74 -22.04 -18.02
N PHE A 83 -19.06 -22.16 -16.87
CA PHE A 83 -18.57 -21.00 -16.13
C PHE A 83 -17.52 -20.23 -16.94
N GLU A 84 -16.51 -20.91 -17.49
CA GLU A 84 -15.47 -20.28 -18.33
C GLU A 84 -16.12 -19.47 -19.45
N ARG A 85 -17.12 -20.02 -20.13
CA ARG A 85 -17.82 -19.28 -21.19
C ARG A 85 -18.60 -18.08 -20.67
N PHE A 86 -19.27 -18.21 -19.53
CA PHE A 86 -19.97 -17.09 -18.91
C PHE A 86 -19.02 -15.95 -18.55
N PHE A 87 -17.89 -16.27 -17.92
CA PHE A 87 -16.92 -15.28 -17.47
C PHE A 87 -16.13 -14.66 -18.64
N GLU A 88 -15.87 -15.42 -19.71
CA GLU A 88 -15.31 -14.90 -20.96
C GLU A 88 -16.21 -13.82 -21.58
N GLU A 89 -17.53 -14.05 -21.61
CA GLU A 89 -18.49 -13.06 -22.09
C GLU A 89 -18.66 -11.91 -21.10
N LEU A 90 -18.67 -12.19 -19.79
CA LEU A 90 -18.79 -11.17 -18.76
C LEU A 90 -17.63 -10.18 -18.81
N LYS A 91 -16.40 -10.66 -18.98
CA LYS A 91 -15.18 -9.84 -19.09
C LYS A 91 -15.32 -8.71 -20.10
N LYS A 92 -16.03 -8.95 -21.21
CA LYS A 92 -16.18 -7.96 -22.30
C LYS A 92 -17.02 -6.75 -21.90
N VAL A 93 -17.82 -6.83 -20.84
CA VAL A 93 -18.80 -5.81 -20.46
C VAL A 93 -18.85 -5.48 -18.97
N ILE A 94 -18.16 -6.23 -18.11
CA ILE A 94 -18.22 -6.06 -16.66
C ILE A 94 -17.71 -4.67 -16.25
N SER A 95 -18.52 -4.00 -15.44
CA SER A 95 -18.24 -2.74 -14.79
C SER A 95 -17.88 -2.97 -13.32
N GLN A 96 -17.34 -1.94 -12.66
CA GLN A 96 -17.07 -1.98 -11.22
C GLN A 96 -18.35 -2.24 -10.41
N ILE A 97 -19.46 -1.61 -10.80
CA ILE A 97 -20.77 -1.78 -10.14
C ILE A 97 -21.30 -3.22 -10.33
N GLY A 98 -21.15 -3.79 -11.52
CA GLY A 98 -21.54 -5.17 -11.77
C GLY A 98 -20.68 -6.17 -11.02
N LEU A 99 -19.39 -5.89 -10.83
CA LEU A 99 -18.50 -6.74 -10.06
C LEU A 99 -18.87 -6.73 -8.57
N GLU A 100 -19.19 -5.55 -8.01
CA GLU A 100 -19.72 -5.42 -6.65
C GLU A 100 -21.04 -6.19 -6.48
N PHE A 101 -21.96 -6.03 -7.44
CA PHE A 101 -23.23 -6.76 -7.45
C PHE A 101 -23.01 -8.27 -7.50
N TYR A 102 -22.10 -8.73 -8.35
CA TYR A 102 -21.75 -10.13 -8.47
C TYR A 102 -21.26 -10.70 -7.15
N PHE A 103 -20.27 -10.06 -6.51
CA PHE A 103 -19.71 -10.52 -5.23
C PHE A 103 -20.76 -10.55 -4.10
N LYS A 104 -21.58 -9.51 -3.97
CA LYS A 104 -22.65 -9.46 -2.94
C LYS A 104 -23.70 -10.57 -3.08
N ASN A 105 -23.87 -11.12 -4.29
CA ASN A 105 -24.89 -12.12 -4.57
C ASN A 105 -24.34 -13.54 -4.67
N ILE A 106 -23.13 -13.72 -5.17
CA ILE A 106 -22.54 -15.05 -5.34
C ILE A 106 -22.20 -15.69 -3.99
N GLU A 107 -21.76 -14.90 -3.00
CA GLU A 107 -21.28 -15.41 -1.73
C GLU A 107 -22.35 -16.16 -0.93
N LYS A 108 -23.60 -15.70 -1.03
CA LYS A 108 -24.76 -16.36 -0.40
C LYS A 108 -24.96 -17.77 -0.92
N GLU A 109 -24.67 -18.00 -2.19
CA GLU A 109 -24.90 -19.27 -2.85
C GLU A 109 -23.70 -20.21 -2.68
N PHE A 110 -22.46 -19.69 -2.57
CA PHE A 110 -21.23 -20.48 -2.41
C PHE A 110 -21.34 -21.54 -1.31
N LYS A 111 -21.88 -21.19 -0.14
CA LYS A 111 -22.06 -22.11 1.00
C LYS A 111 -22.87 -23.37 0.65
N SER A 112 -23.79 -23.26 -0.29
CA SER A 112 -24.69 -24.35 -0.70
C SER A 112 -24.22 -25.14 -1.92
N LEU A 113 -23.10 -24.74 -2.55
CA LEU A 113 -22.52 -25.46 -3.68
C LEU A 113 -21.67 -26.65 -3.24
N ASN A 114 -21.60 -27.66 -4.10
CA ASN A 114 -20.61 -28.72 -3.94
C ASN A 114 -19.19 -28.20 -4.24
N PHE A 115 -18.21 -28.99 -3.86
CA PHE A 115 -16.79 -28.67 -3.98
C PHE A 115 -16.34 -28.35 -5.41
N ASN A 116 -16.71 -29.17 -6.38
CA ASN A 116 -16.30 -29.00 -7.78
C ASN A 116 -16.85 -27.71 -8.39
N HIS A 117 -18.09 -27.34 -8.07
CA HIS A 117 -18.69 -26.12 -8.57
C HIS A 117 -18.04 -24.88 -7.94
N LYS A 118 -17.64 -24.95 -6.66
CA LYS A 118 -16.87 -23.87 -6.01
C LYS A 118 -15.55 -23.62 -6.75
N ILE A 119 -14.77 -24.69 -7.00
CA ILE A 119 -13.50 -24.60 -7.75
C ILE A 119 -13.73 -24.07 -9.17
N ALA A 120 -14.76 -24.57 -9.87
CA ALA A 120 -15.06 -24.13 -11.23
C ALA A 120 -15.36 -22.62 -11.32
N ILE A 121 -16.13 -22.09 -10.36
CA ILE A 121 -16.42 -20.65 -10.28
C ILE A 121 -15.16 -19.87 -9.96
N ILE A 122 -14.41 -20.27 -8.94
CA ILE A 122 -13.17 -19.59 -8.52
C ILE A 122 -12.16 -19.57 -9.66
N ASN A 123 -11.97 -20.69 -10.36
CA ASN A 123 -11.08 -20.76 -11.51
C ASN A 123 -11.50 -19.81 -12.63
N ALA A 124 -12.78 -19.82 -13.00
CA ALA A 124 -13.30 -18.95 -14.07
C ALA A 124 -13.23 -17.46 -13.69
N GLU A 125 -13.63 -17.12 -12.46
CA GLU A 125 -13.52 -15.77 -11.88
C GLU A 125 -12.08 -15.25 -12.00
N ASN A 126 -11.10 -16.03 -11.53
CA ASN A 126 -9.69 -15.63 -11.48
C ASN A 126 -8.94 -15.79 -12.81
N THR A 127 -9.49 -16.52 -13.77
CA THR A 127 -8.91 -16.62 -15.13
C THR A 127 -9.34 -15.44 -15.99
N PHE A 128 -10.62 -15.08 -15.95
CA PHE A 128 -11.17 -14.10 -16.87
C PHE A 128 -11.24 -12.68 -16.28
N LEU A 129 -11.46 -12.54 -14.97
CA LEU A 129 -11.68 -11.24 -14.31
C LEU A 129 -10.51 -10.74 -13.47
N ILE A 130 -9.32 -11.34 -13.57
CA ILE A 130 -8.18 -11.02 -12.70
C ILE A 130 -7.81 -9.52 -12.69
N ASN A 131 -7.88 -8.86 -13.85
CA ASN A 131 -7.51 -7.45 -13.97
C ASN A 131 -8.64 -6.54 -13.46
N GLU A 132 -9.88 -6.95 -13.70
CA GLU A 132 -11.09 -6.29 -13.25
C GLU A 132 -11.16 -6.30 -11.71
N ILE A 133 -10.83 -7.44 -11.07
CA ILE A 133 -10.73 -7.58 -9.62
C ILE A 133 -9.59 -6.72 -9.05
N LYS A 134 -8.40 -6.74 -9.66
CA LYS A 134 -7.29 -5.86 -9.25
C LYS A 134 -7.74 -4.39 -9.30
N ASN A 135 -8.35 -3.97 -10.40
CA ASN A 135 -8.82 -2.60 -10.58
C ASN A 135 -9.92 -2.21 -9.59
N PHE A 136 -10.81 -3.14 -9.25
CA PHE A 136 -11.87 -2.95 -8.26
C PHE A 136 -11.31 -2.55 -6.90
N ILE A 137 -10.29 -3.27 -6.43
CA ILE A 137 -9.64 -3.02 -5.14
C ILE A 137 -8.97 -1.64 -5.09
N TYR A 138 -8.43 -1.17 -6.22
CA TYR A 138 -7.76 0.14 -6.27
C TYR A 138 -8.69 1.32 -6.54
N SER A 139 -9.97 1.10 -6.89
CA SER A 139 -10.85 2.17 -7.39
C SER A 139 -12.04 2.48 -6.49
N ILE A 140 -12.39 1.61 -5.54
CA ILE A 140 -13.56 1.79 -4.69
C ILE A 140 -13.23 2.52 -3.39
N GLU A 141 -14.06 3.51 -3.04
CA GLU A 141 -13.96 4.27 -1.80
C GLU A 141 -14.41 3.47 -0.57
N ASP A 142 -15.28 2.46 -0.75
CA ASP A 142 -15.75 1.58 0.32
C ASP A 142 -14.70 0.55 0.72
N THR A 143 -13.71 1.03 1.46
CA THR A 143 -12.64 0.22 2.05
C THR A 143 -13.15 -0.91 2.97
N VAL A 144 -14.33 -0.77 3.58
CA VAL A 144 -14.91 -1.81 4.44
C VAL A 144 -15.39 -2.99 3.61
N PHE A 145 -16.09 -2.70 2.52
CA PHE A 145 -16.55 -3.73 1.60
C PHE A 145 -15.37 -4.50 0.99
N ILE A 146 -14.32 -3.80 0.56
CA ILE A 146 -13.12 -4.42 -0.03
C ILE A 146 -12.45 -5.36 0.98
N ASP A 147 -12.22 -4.90 2.22
CA ASP A 147 -11.57 -5.71 3.25
C ASP A 147 -12.37 -6.99 3.53
N ALA A 148 -13.69 -6.83 3.72
CA ALA A 148 -14.60 -7.95 3.95
C ALA A 148 -14.63 -8.93 2.77
N PHE A 149 -14.66 -8.44 1.54
CA PHE A 149 -14.65 -9.27 0.34
C PHE A 149 -13.36 -10.10 0.22
N ILE A 150 -12.19 -9.48 0.41
CA ILE A 150 -10.91 -10.18 0.34
C ILE A 150 -10.84 -11.24 1.44
N GLU A 151 -11.29 -10.89 2.65
CA GLU A 151 -11.32 -11.79 3.80
C GLU A 151 -12.25 -13.00 3.56
N GLU A 152 -13.47 -12.78 3.09
CA GLU A 152 -14.42 -13.85 2.77
C GLU A 152 -13.87 -14.79 1.68
N ARG A 153 -13.20 -14.23 0.65
CA ARG A 153 -12.56 -15.02 -0.39
C ARG A 153 -11.37 -15.83 0.13
N LEU A 154 -10.49 -15.24 0.93
CA LEU A 154 -9.37 -15.95 1.55
C LEU A 154 -9.85 -17.13 2.39
N ASN A 155 -10.80 -16.89 3.29
CA ASN A 155 -11.40 -17.94 4.13
C ASN A 155 -11.98 -19.09 3.29
N LEU A 156 -12.73 -18.75 2.23
CA LEU A 156 -13.26 -19.76 1.31
C LEU A 156 -12.15 -20.58 0.63
N ILE A 157 -11.03 -19.96 0.24
CA ILE A 157 -9.92 -20.65 -0.42
C ILE A 157 -9.18 -21.55 0.57
N PHE A 158 -8.91 -21.07 1.79
CA PHE A 158 -8.34 -21.89 2.86
C PHE A 158 -9.20 -23.12 3.12
N ASP A 159 -10.50 -22.93 3.36
CA ASP A 159 -11.47 -24.02 3.55
C ASP A 159 -11.43 -25.02 2.40
N LEU A 160 -11.35 -24.55 1.15
CA LEU A 160 -11.29 -25.41 -0.03
C LEU A 160 -9.98 -26.21 -0.13
N ILE A 161 -8.85 -25.66 0.30
CA ILE A 161 -7.57 -26.38 0.29
C ILE A 161 -7.60 -27.49 1.36
N TYR A 162 -8.09 -27.19 2.57
CA TYR A 162 -8.24 -28.21 3.63
C TYR A 162 -9.24 -29.31 3.24
N ASP A 163 -10.40 -28.92 2.70
CA ASP A 163 -11.39 -29.87 2.16
C ASP A 163 -10.81 -30.73 1.01
N PHE A 164 -9.89 -30.18 0.21
CA PHE A 164 -9.25 -30.89 -0.91
C PHE A 164 -8.49 -32.10 -0.39
N GLU A 165 -7.66 -31.92 0.64
CA GLU A 165 -6.85 -32.99 1.24
C GLU A 165 -7.70 -34.12 1.80
N GLU A 166 -8.76 -33.80 2.54
CA GLU A 166 -9.68 -34.80 3.06
C GLU A 166 -10.40 -35.57 1.95
N LYS A 167 -10.83 -34.86 0.90
CA LYS A 167 -11.54 -35.47 -0.22
C LYS A 167 -10.64 -36.28 -1.13
N GLN A 168 -9.41 -35.85 -1.37
CA GLN A 168 -8.42 -36.60 -2.16
C GLN A 168 -8.15 -37.95 -1.49
N LYS A 169 -8.01 -37.99 -0.16
CA LYS A 169 -7.86 -39.24 0.60
C LYS A 169 -9.07 -40.18 0.46
N LYS A 170 -10.28 -39.63 0.39
CA LYS A 170 -11.53 -40.41 0.32
C LYS A 170 -11.95 -40.78 -1.10
N TYR A 171 -11.60 -39.98 -2.10
CA TYR A 171 -12.02 -40.11 -3.50
C TYR A 171 -10.89 -39.73 -4.48
N PRO A 172 -9.84 -40.56 -4.62
CA PRO A 172 -8.62 -40.20 -5.36
C PRO A 172 -8.86 -39.90 -6.85
N ASP A 173 -9.83 -40.58 -7.47
CA ASP A 173 -10.15 -40.44 -8.90
C ASP A 173 -11.05 -39.22 -9.22
N PHE A 174 -11.58 -38.55 -8.20
CA PHE A 174 -12.58 -37.49 -8.36
C PHE A 174 -11.97 -36.09 -8.49
N LEU A 175 -10.77 -35.89 -7.93
CA LEU A 175 -10.07 -34.62 -7.87
C LEU A 175 -8.72 -34.73 -8.60
N LYS A 176 -8.38 -33.67 -9.36
CA LYS A 176 -7.14 -33.62 -10.14
C LYS A 176 -6.12 -32.74 -9.43
N ASP A 177 -4.84 -33.08 -9.49
CA ASP A 177 -3.76 -32.21 -8.95
C ASP A 177 -3.78 -30.79 -9.53
N ALA A 178 -4.25 -30.65 -10.77
CA ALA A 178 -4.47 -29.35 -11.41
C ALA A 178 -5.47 -28.48 -10.63
N ASP A 179 -6.50 -29.07 -10.02
CA ASP A 179 -7.50 -28.37 -9.21
C ASP A 179 -6.88 -27.86 -7.90
N LYS A 180 -5.94 -28.60 -7.31
CA LYS A 180 -5.17 -28.15 -6.13
C LYS A 180 -4.27 -26.96 -6.47
N ASN A 181 -3.56 -27.03 -7.60
CA ASN A 181 -2.69 -25.93 -8.05
C ASN A 181 -3.49 -24.64 -8.35
N ILE A 182 -4.71 -24.76 -8.88
CA ILE A 182 -5.61 -23.61 -9.06
C ILE A 182 -5.86 -22.93 -7.71
N LEU A 183 -6.18 -23.68 -6.65
CA LEU A 183 -6.45 -23.11 -5.33
C LEU A 183 -5.24 -22.36 -4.75
N TYR A 184 -4.03 -22.91 -4.84
CA TYR A 184 -2.81 -22.22 -4.38
C TYR A 184 -2.51 -20.95 -5.19
N ASN A 185 -2.72 -20.98 -6.51
CA ASN A 185 -2.53 -19.80 -7.35
C ASN A 185 -3.51 -18.68 -6.97
N VAL A 186 -4.76 -19.04 -6.69
CA VAL A 186 -5.79 -18.10 -6.25
C VAL A 186 -5.50 -17.60 -4.83
N LEU A 187 -5.04 -18.46 -3.92
CA LEU A 187 -4.59 -18.05 -2.58
C LEU A 187 -3.49 -16.98 -2.67
N ASN A 188 -2.43 -17.26 -3.44
CA ASN A 188 -1.32 -16.33 -3.66
C ASN A 188 -1.81 -14.99 -4.24
N PHE A 189 -2.78 -15.03 -5.18
CA PHE A 189 -3.39 -13.84 -5.75
C PHE A 189 -4.14 -13.02 -4.68
N TYR A 190 -5.03 -13.63 -3.90
CA TYR A 190 -5.82 -12.92 -2.89
C TYR A 190 -4.99 -12.44 -1.70
N LEU A 191 -3.94 -13.17 -1.29
CA LEU A 191 -2.97 -12.67 -0.32
C LEU A 191 -2.24 -11.44 -0.86
N GLY A 192 -1.87 -11.43 -2.15
CA GLY A 192 -1.32 -10.25 -2.82
C GLY A 192 -2.29 -9.06 -2.82
N LEU A 193 -3.58 -9.31 -3.03
CA LEU A 193 -4.64 -8.29 -2.93
C LEU A 193 -4.81 -7.74 -1.51
N LYS A 194 -4.76 -8.61 -0.49
CA LYS A 194 -4.80 -8.21 0.92
C LYS A 194 -3.60 -7.33 1.25
N ILE A 195 -2.39 -7.74 0.85
CA ILE A 195 -1.17 -6.94 1.00
C ILE A 195 -1.33 -5.57 0.37
N ASP A 196 -1.80 -5.51 -0.86
CA ASP A 196 -2.00 -4.25 -1.54
C ASP A 196 -3.01 -3.35 -0.83
N PHE A 197 -4.13 -3.91 -0.40
CA PHE A 197 -5.12 -3.15 0.33
C PHE A 197 -4.56 -2.55 1.63
N PHE A 198 -3.73 -3.30 2.35
CA PHE A 198 -3.08 -2.80 3.57
C PHE A 198 -2.00 -1.76 3.28
N ILE A 199 -1.17 -1.95 2.24
CA ILE A 199 -0.19 -0.93 1.81
C ILE A 199 -0.91 0.35 1.38
N PHE A 200 -1.98 0.25 0.60
CA PHE A 200 -2.80 1.38 0.17
C PHE A 200 -3.40 2.14 1.36
N SER A 201 -3.77 1.39 2.40
CA SER A 201 -4.32 1.92 3.66
C SER A 201 -3.24 2.35 4.68
N ASN A 202 -1.95 2.34 4.31
CA ASN A 202 -0.81 2.60 5.21
C ASN A 202 -0.78 1.70 6.48
N ARG A 203 -1.24 0.45 6.37
CA ARG A 203 -1.30 -0.56 7.43
C ARG A 203 -0.27 -1.67 7.26
N ILE A 204 0.99 -1.31 6.99
CA ILE A 204 2.05 -2.26 6.62
C ILE A 204 2.40 -3.24 7.76
N PHE A 205 2.43 -2.78 9.01
CA PHE A 205 2.68 -3.68 10.15
C PHE A 205 1.54 -4.68 10.33
N GLN A 206 0.29 -4.25 10.22
CA GLN A 206 -0.86 -5.11 10.44
C GLN A 206 -0.92 -6.26 9.43
N ILE A 207 -0.59 -6.02 8.16
CA ILE A 207 -0.52 -7.12 7.19
C ILE A 207 0.64 -8.07 7.48
N TYR A 208 1.79 -7.54 7.90
CA TYR A 208 2.94 -8.37 8.21
C TYR A 208 2.64 -9.36 9.35
N TYR A 209 2.04 -8.88 10.43
CA TYR A 209 1.65 -9.74 11.55
C TYR A 209 0.46 -10.62 11.25
N TYR A 210 -0.51 -10.16 10.45
CA TYR A 210 -1.56 -11.03 9.91
C TYR A 210 -0.96 -12.26 9.22
N LEU A 211 0.06 -12.08 8.37
CA LEU A 211 0.71 -13.22 7.69
C LEU A 211 1.45 -14.14 8.67
N LYS A 212 2.04 -13.60 9.73
CA LYS A 212 2.66 -14.43 10.80
C LYS A 212 1.62 -15.25 11.55
N ASP A 213 0.49 -14.64 11.90
CA ASP A 213 -0.61 -15.35 12.55
C ASP A 213 -1.13 -16.47 11.65
N GLU A 214 -1.31 -16.20 10.35
CA GLU A 214 -1.69 -17.23 9.37
C GLU A 214 -0.65 -18.37 9.30
N ILE A 215 0.65 -18.10 9.37
CA ILE A 215 1.67 -19.18 9.43
C ILE A 215 1.44 -20.09 10.64
N ASN A 216 1.10 -19.52 11.80
CA ASN A 216 0.87 -20.29 13.03
C ASN A 216 -0.45 -21.07 13.03
N LEU A 217 -1.42 -20.67 12.18
CA LEU A 217 -2.74 -21.29 12.08
C LEU A 217 -2.82 -22.41 11.04
N ASN A 218 -1.82 -22.53 10.16
CA ASN A 218 -1.82 -23.47 9.04
C ASN A 218 -0.70 -24.51 9.18
N ASP A 219 -0.90 -25.72 8.67
CA ASP A 219 0.08 -26.81 8.66
C ASP A 219 0.43 -27.33 7.24
N ASP A 220 -0.24 -26.82 6.21
CA ASP A 220 0.05 -27.16 4.81
C ASP A 220 1.35 -26.49 4.33
N GLU A 221 2.33 -27.31 3.91
CA GLU A 221 3.65 -26.90 3.42
C GLU A 221 3.58 -25.76 2.39
N ARG A 222 2.68 -25.86 1.41
CA ARG A 222 2.58 -24.88 0.31
C ARG A 222 1.90 -23.59 0.75
N ILE A 223 0.90 -23.67 1.64
CA ILE A 223 0.30 -22.48 2.26
C ILE A 223 1.38 -21.69 3.01
N ILE A 224 2.10 -22.36 3.90
CA ILE A 224 3.13 -21.75 4.74
C ILE A 224 4.24 -21.17 3.85
N LYS A 225 4.67 -21.89 2.81
CA LYS A 225 5.64 -21.37 1.83
C LYS A 225 5.17 -20.07 1.19
N ILE A 226 3.92 -20.01 0.70
CA ILE A 226 3.36 -18.78 0.12
C ILE A 226 3.36 -17.64 1.16
N LEU A 227 2.97 -17.91 2.40
CA LEU A 227 2.92 -16.90 3.47
C LEU A 227 4.32 -16.37 3.83
N ILE A 228 5.31 -17.24 4.02
CA ILE A 228 6.67 -16.82 4.38
C ILE A 228 7.35 -16.06 3.23
N GLU A 229 7.10 -16.44 1.97
CA GLU A 229 7.55 -15.66 0.80
C GLU A 229 6.99 -14.22 0.83
N LYS A 230 5.71 -14.04 1.22
CA LYS A 230 5.11 -12.70 1.39
C LYS A 230 5.72 -11.92 2.54
N ILE A 231 6.03 -12.58 3.66
CA ILE A 231 6.72 -11.96 4.81
C ILE A 231 8.10 -11.46 4.38
N ILE A 232 8.90 -12.30 3.71
CA ILE A 232 10.23 -11.92 3.26
C ILE A 232 10.15 -10.76 2.26
N TYR A 233 9.21 -10.82 1.31
CA TYR A 233 8.97 -9.75 0.35
C TYR A 233 8.63 -8.40 1.04
N LEU A 234 7.70 -8.42 2.00
CA LEU A 234 7.33 -7.24 2.79
C LEU A 234 8.51 -6.72 3.58
N ASN A 235 9.27 -7.60 4.23
CA ASN A 235 10.42 -7.19 5.02
C ASN A 235 11.53 -6.60 4.14
N ASN A 236 11.82 -7.20 2.99
CA ASN A 236 12.80 -6.66 2.04
C ASN A 236 12.38 -5.29 1.50
N SER A 237 11.07 -5.01 1.42
CA SER A 237 10.54 -3.73 0.93
C SER A 237 10.42 -2.65 2.01
N PHE A 238 10.15 -3.01 3.27
CA PHE A 238 9.80 -2.05 4.33
C PHE A 238 10.68 -2.14 5.59
N LEU A 239 11.48 -3.20 5.72
CA LEU A 239 12.33 -3.51 6.87
C LEU A 239 11.55 -3.38 8.19
N ILE A 240 10.63 -4.32 8.40
CA ILE A 240 9.68 -4.38 9.51
C ILE A 240 10.34 -5.02 10.74
N GLU A 241 10.99 -6.16 10.54
CA GLU A 241 11.73 -6.92 11.55
C GLU A 241 13.20 -7.12 11.16
N SER A 242 14.00 -7.53 12.14
CA SER A 242 15.39 -7.87 11.90
C SER A 242 15.46 -9.10 10.97
N LYS A 243 16.52 -9.21 10.16
CA LYS A 243 16.70 -10.42 9.34
C LYS A 243 16.83 -11.67 10.22
N ASN A 244 17.42 -11.53 11.42
CA ASN A 244 17.58 -12.66 12.35
C ASN A 244 16.23 -13.16 12.87
N ASP A 245 15.28 -12.26 13.17
CA ASP A 245 13.94 -12.63 13.66
C ASP A 245 13.19 -13.46 12.60
N ILE A 246 13.40 -13.12 11.32
CA ILE A 246 12.81 -13.87 10.20
C ILE A 246 13.54 -15.19 9.97
N VAL A 247 14.86 -15.23 10.09
CA VAL A 247 15.62 -16.49 10.04
C VAL A 247 15.13 -17.45 11.14
N GLU A 248 14.92 -16.97 12.37
CA GLU A 248 14.35 -17.77 13.45
C GLU A 248 12.94 -18.28 13.09
N THR A 249 12.12 -17.44 12.46
CA THR A 249 10.80 -17.84 11.95
C THR A 249 10.94 -18.94 10.89
N ILE A 250 11.86 -18.83 9.94
CA ILE A 250 12.14 -19.84 8.90
C ILE A 250 12.66 -21.14 9.53
N ASP A 251 13.56 -21.05 10.50
CA ASP A 251 14.12 -22.20 11.21
C ASP A 251 13.04 -22.97 12.00
N ASN A 252 12.05 -22.28 12.55
CA ASN A 252 10.90 -22.89 13.22
C ASN A 252 9.98 -23.67 12.27
N LEU A 253 10.12 -23.50 10.95
CA LEU A 253 9.37 -24.24 9.92
C LEU A 253 10.09 -25.54 9.50
N LYS A 254 11.24 -25.87 10.09
CA LYS A 254 11.93 -27.15 9.87
C LYS A 254 11.02 -28.32 10.20
N GLY A 255 10.96 -29.27 9.28
CA GLY A 255 10.08 -30.44 9.38
C GLY A 255 8.67 -30.22 8.82
N ILE A 256 8.30 -28.98 8.47
CA ILE A 256 7.08 -28.66 7.72
C ILE A 256 7.43 -28.36 6.26
N ILE A 257 8.43 -27.50 6.03
CA ILE A 257 8.98 -27.20 4.71
C ILE A 257 10.28 -27.98 4.50
N LYS A 258 10.55 -28.38 3.26
CA LYS A 258 11.79 -29.08 2.88
C LYS A 258 13.01 -28.19 3.07
N ASP A 259 14.12 -28.80 3.51
CA ASP A 259 15.37 -28.09 3.77
C ASP A 259 15.88 -27.29 2.57
N GLU A 260 15.81 -27.85 1.35
CA GLU A 260 16.20 -27.15 0.10
C GLU A 260 15.40 -25.85 -0.10
N GLU A 261 14.10 -25.85 0.21
CA GLU A 261 13.25 -24.66 0.08
C GLU A 261 13.50 -23.65 1.21
N LEU A 262 13.82 -24.11 2.42
CA LEU A 262 14.23 -23.23 3.53
C LEU A 262 15.57 -22.55 3.23
N GLU A 263 16.50 -23.25 2.59
CA GLU A 263 17.76 -22.69 2.10
C GLU A 263 17.49 -21.60 1.05
N GLU A 264 16.63 -21.85 0.05
CA GLU A 264 16.23 -20.85 -0.95
C GLU A 264 15.63 -19.58 -0.31
N LEU A 265 14.74 -19.74 0.69
CA LEU A 265 14.14 -18.62 1.42
C LEU A 265 15.19 -17.81 2.18
N ASN A 266 16.13 -18.49 2.84
CA ASN A 266 17.23 -17.85 3.56
C ASN A 266 18.19 -17.12 2.62
N GLU A 267 18.52 -17.67 1.45
CA GLU A 267 19.35 -17.00 0.44
C GLU A 267 18.70 -15.69 -0.02
N PHE A 268 17.39 -15.73 -0.31
CA PHE A 268 16.64 -14.55 -0.72
C PHE A 268 16.58 -13.47 0.38
N LEU A 269 16.43 -13.88 1.64
CA LEU A 269 16.43 -12.98 2.80
C LEU A 269 17.82 -12.39 3.10
N LEU A 270 18.86 -13.22 3.09
CA LEU A 270 20.22 -12.87 3.55
C LEU A 270 21.10 -12.25 2.46
N THR A 271 20.54 -12.00 1.27
CA THR A 271 21.25 -11.32 0.19
C THR A 271 21.90 -10.02 0.69
N ASN A 272 23.20 -9.86 0.39
CA ASN A 272 23.98 -8.68 0.77
C ASN A 272 23.86 -7.59 -0.32
N PRO A 273 23.29 -6.41 -0.02
CA PRO A 273 23.17 -5.29 -0.94
C PRO A 273 24.50 -4.78 -1.53
N LYS A 274 25.65 -5.08 -0.90
CA LYS A 274 26.97 -4.69 -1.38
C LYS A 274 27.63 -5.74 -2.29
N SER A 275 27.06 -6.93 -2.38
CA SER A 275 27.59 -8.01 -3.23
C SER A 275 27.32 -7.78 -4.73
N ILE A 276 26.39 -6.89 -5.05
CA ILE A 276 25.99 -6.54 -6.41
C ILE A 276 26.21 -5.04 -6.60
N GLN A 277 26.67 -4.63 -7.79
CA GLN A 277 26.60 -3.24 -8.23
C GLN A 277 25.79 -3.17 -9.52
N ILE A 278 24.70 -2.40 -9.50
CA ILE A 278 23.90 -2.13 -10.70
C ILE A 278 24.14 -0.69 -11.12
N GLY A 279 24.68 -0.50 -12.32
CA GLY A 279 24.92 0.83 -12.90
C GLY A 279 23.64 1.47 -13.44
N ALA A 280 22.81 0.69 -14.14
CA ALA A 280 21.54 1.14 -14.70
C ALA A 280 20.57 -0.03 -14.86
N PHE A 281 19.27 0.23 -14.82
CA PHE A 281 18.23 -0.76 -15.08
C PHE A 281 17.21 -0.24 -16.10
N LYS A 282 16.96 -1.02 -17.15
CA LYS A 282 16.09 -0.65 -18.27
C LYS A 282 15.23 -1.81 -18.71
N THR A 283 13.93 -1.59 -18.87
CA THR A 283 12.98 -2.60 -19.41
C THR A 283 12.02 -1.97 -20.41
N ASN A 284 11.52 -2.78 -21.33
CA ASN A 284 10.54 -2.37 -22.34
C ASN A 284 9.30 -3.27 -22.26
N HIS A 285 8.12 -2.69 -22.47
CA HIS A 285 6.87 -3.42 -22.63
C HIS A 285 6.07 -2.84 -23.80
N GLY A 286 5.59 -3.70 -24.70
CA GLY A 286 4.93 -3.30 -25.95
C GLY A 286 5.92 -3.12 -27.09
N ASN A 287 5.43 -2.65 -28.23
CA ASN A 287 6.23 -2.42 -29.42
C ASN A 287 5.72 -1.17 -30.16
N LEU A 288 6.60 -0.50 -30.87
CA LEU A 288 6.28 0.65 -31.72
C LEU A 288 6.84 0.40 -33.12
N THR A 289 6.00 0.51 -34.14
CA THR A 289 6.37 0.26 -35.54
C THR A 289 6.49 1.55 -36.34
N GLU A 290 7.12 1.50 -37.52
CA GLU A 290 7.13 2.67 -38.40
C GLU A 290 5.73 3.04 -38.86
N THR A 291 4.88 2.03 -39.06
CA THR A 291 3.49 2.22 -39.44
C THR A 291 2.72 2.98 -38.36
N ASP A 292 2.93 2.64 -37.08
CA ASP A 292 2.32 3.37 -35.97
C ASP A 292 2.74 4.85 -35.98
N LEU A 293 4.03 5.15 -36.12
CA LEU A 293 4.54 6.52 -36.17
C LEU A 293 3.99 7.34 -37.35
N LYS A 294 3.68 6.70 -38.48
CA LYS A 294 3.14 7.35 -39.68
C LYS A 294 1.63 7.53 -39.65
N THR A 295 0.90 6.58 -39.03
CA THR A 295 -0.56 6.50 -39.15
C THR A 295 -1.31 6.96 -37.90
N LYS A 296 -0.68 6.86 -36.72
CA LYS A 296 -1.30 7.23 -35.44
C LYS A 296 -0.82 8.60 -35.00
N SER A 297 -1.73 9.32 -34.34
CA SER A 297 -1.37 10.53 -33.60
C SER A 297 -0.86 10.10 -32.22
N ILE A 298 0.45 10.18 -32.01
CA ILE A 298 1.11 9.67 -30.81
C ILE A 298 1.61 10.84 -29.95
N TYR A 299 1.45 10.73 -28.65
CA TYR A 299 2.09 11.63 -27.69
C TYR A 299 2.93 10.83 -26.70
N THR A 300 3.94 11.48 -26.12
CA THR A 300 4.89 10.85 -25.20
C THR A 300 4.65 11.34 -23.79
N ILE A 301 4.60 10.45 -22.81
CA ILE A 301 4.51 10.80 -21.39
C ILE A 301 5.77 10.32 -20.67
N ILE A 302 6.51 11.25 -20.06
CA ILE A 302 7.62 10.93 -19.16
C ILE A 302 7.09 11.05 -17.72
N LYS A 303 7.09 9.94 -17.01
CA LYS A 303 6.45 9.73 -15.72
C LYS A 303 7.50 9.57 -14.63
N PHE A 304 7.46 10.39 -13.59
CA PHE A 304 8.42 10.33 -12.49
C PHE A 304 7.81 10.90 -11.22
N SER A 305 8.37 10.52 -10.07
CA SER A 305 7.92 11.00 -8.77
C SER A 305 8.91 12.03 -8.22
N LEU A 306 8.41 13.04 -7.51
CA LEU A 306 9.23 14.07 -6.88
C LEU A 306 8.80 14.31 -5.43
N PRO A 307 9.76 14.56 -4.51
CA PRO A 307 9.45 15.25 -3.27
C PRO A 307 9.13 16.72 -3.59
N GLY A 308 7.94 17.19 -3.26
CA GLY A 308 7.49 18.55 -3.51
C GLY A 308 6.01 18.78 -3.19
N LYS A 309 5.65 20.03 -2.92
CA LYS A 309 4.28 20.43 -2.59
C LYS A 309 3.62 21.19 -3.74
N ALA A 310 2.46 20.72 -4.17
CA ALA A 310 1.60 21.49 -5.08
C ALA A 310 0.97 22.69 -4.37
N LYS A 311 0.93 23.86 -5.02
CA LYS A 311 0.45 25.12 -4.44
C LYS A 311 -1.08 25.29 -4.44
N GLU A 312 -1.81 24.31 -4.98
CA GLU A 312 -3.28 24.21 -5.13
C GLU A 312 -3.90 25.24 -6.09
N TYR A 313 -4.53 24.78 -7.19
CA TYR A 313 -5.59 25.44 -8.00
C TYR A 313 -5.98 24.55 -9.21
N SER A 314 -5.04 23.72 -9.72
CA SER A 314 -5.27 22.78 -10.83
C SER A 314 -4.39 21.54 -10.66
N ASN A 315 -4.67 20.42 -11.34
CA ASN A 315 -3.78 19.25 -11.42
C ASN A 315 -3.04 19.16 -12.77
N LYS A 316 -3.09 20.24 -13.56
CA LYS A 316 -2.50 20.30 -14.90
C LYS A 316 -2.19 21.73 -15.30
N PHE A 317 -1.07 21.93 -15.97
CA PHE A 317 -0.72 23.21 -16.58
C PHE A 317 0.12 23.02 -17.83
N GLU A 318 -0.03 23.93 -18.77
CA GLU A 318 0.82 23.96 -19.96
C GLU A 318 2.17 24.55 -19.57
N LEU A 319 3.29 23.88 -19.86
CA LEU A 319 4.62 24.41 -19.59
C LEU A 319 5.15 25.21 -20.79
N THR A 320 4.96 24.67 -21.99
CA THR A 320 5.26 25.28 -23.30
C THR A 320 4.20 24.87 -24.29
N ASP A 321 4.15 25.46 -25.49
CA ASP A 321 3.19 25.10 -26.55
C ASP A 321 3.22 23.59 -26.92
N SER A 322 4.36 22.93 -26.68
CA SER A 322 4.58 21.51 -26.99
C SER A 322 4.54 20.57 -25.78
N CYS A 323 4.57 21.11 -24.56
CA CYS A 323 4.71 20.33 -23.33
C CYS A 323 3.69 20.76 -22.28
N LEU A 324 3.03 19.79 -21.66
CA LEU A 324 2.09 19.99 -20.58
C LEU A 324 2.47 19.08 -19.40
N ILE A 325 2.16 19.51 -18.19
CA ILE A 325 2.40 18.74 -16.98
C ILE A 325 1.05 18.43 -16.36
N HIS A 326 0.80 17.15 -16.07
CA HIS A 326 -0.21 16.73 -15.10
C HIS A 326 0.51 16.26 -13.84
N TYR A 327 -0.07 16.51 -12.68
CA TYR A 327 0.49 16.04 -11.42
C TYR A 327 -0.58 15.60 -10.44
N GLU A 328 -0.24 14.61 -9.61
CA GLU A 328 -1.12 14.05 -8.60
C GLU A 328 -0.39 13.89 -7.27
N LYS A 329 -1.09 14.11 -6.15
CA LYS A 329 -0.52 13.90 -4.82
C LYS A 329 -0.39 12.39 -4.55
N ILE A 330 0.80 11.93 -4.17
CA ILE A 330 1.04 10.56 -3.73
C ILE A 330 0.67 10.49 -2.24
N ARG A 331 -0.52 9.96 -1.94
CA ARG A 331 -1.08 9.87 -0.57
C ARG A 331 -0.73 8.57 0.16
N ASN A 332 -0.43 7.53 -0.60
CA ASN A 332 0.02 6.23 -0.11
C ASN A 332 0.99 5.64 -1.15
N LYS A 333 1.70 4.58 -0.78
CA LYS A 333 2.77 4.06 -1.63
C LYS A 333 2.28 3.43 -2.94
N LEU A 334 1.09 2.83 -2.94
CA LEU A 334 0.48 2.28 -4.16
C LEU A 334 -0.11 3.34 -5.09
N ASN A 335 -0.26 4.59 -4.64
CA ASN A 335 -0.57 5.72 -5.52
C ASN A 335 0.65 6.16 -6.33
N ASP A 336 1.87 5.76 -5.96
CA ASP A 336 3.06 5.94 -6.81
C ASP A 336 3.03 4.86 -7.92
N PRO A 337 2.77 5.22 -9.19
CA PRO A 337 2.65 4.24 -10.27
C PRO A 337 3.96 3.51 -10.56
N ILE A 338 5.10 4.12 -10.25
CA ILE A 338 6.42 3.48 -10.40
C ILE A 338 6.56 2.38 -9.36
N TYR A 339 6.19 2.66 -8.11
CA TYR A 339 6.14 1.61 -7.08
C TYR A 339 5.14 0.53 -7.47
N LYS A 340 3.90 0.88 -7.78
CA LYS A 340 2.81 -0.06 -8.07
C LYS A 340 3.16 -1.07 -9.17
N LEU A 341 3.85 -0.64 -10.23
CA LEU A 341 4.20 -1.49 -11.37
C LEU A 341 5.32 -2.50 -11.07
N TYR A 342 6.22 -2.16 -10.14
CA TYR A 342 7.45 -2.91 -9.89
C TYR A 342 7.59 -3.33 -8.43
N LYS A 343 6.53 -3.21 -7.64
CA LYS A 343 6.51 -3.50 -6.20
C LYS A 343 7.15 -4.86 -5.91
N ASP A 344 6.83 -5.87 -6.71
CA ASP A 344 7.26 -7.27 -6.57
C ASP A 344 8.72 -7.52 -7.00
N PHE A 345 9.45 -6.48 -7.44
CA PHE A 345 10.84 -6.57 -7.86
C PHE A 345 11.79 -6.22 -6.70
N SER A 346 12.94 -6.89 -6.67
CA SER A 346 13.99 -6.59 -5.69
C SER A 346 15.38 -6.66 -6.33
N ILE A 347 16.33 -5.92 -5.78
CA ILE A 347 17.72 -5.91 -6.21
C ILE A 347 18.61 -6.02 -4.98
N GLY A 348 19.46 -7.05 -4.92
CA GLY A 348 20.39 -7.23 -3.81
C GLY A 348 19.69 -7.34 -2.44
N GLY A 349 18.52 -7.99 -2.39
CA GLY A 349 17.69 -8.11 -1.18
C GLY A 349 16.91 -6.84 -0.80
N MET A 350 17.01 -5.77 -1.59
CA MET A 350 16.26 -4.52 -1.38
C MET A 350 15.03 -4.52 -2.28
N GLY A 351 13.84 -4.39 -1.69
CA GLY A 351 12.60 -4.28 -2.46
C GLY A 351 12.53 -2.97 -3.26
N TRP A 352 11.70 -2.94 -4.30
CA TRP A 352 11.61 -1.81 -5.23
C TRP A 352 11.26 -0.47 -4.56
N ASN A 353 10.63 -0.52 -3.39
CA ASN A 353 10.36 0.64 -2.54
C ASN A 353 11.60 1.55 -2.36
N TYR A 354 12.78 0.96 -2.19
CA TYR A 354 14.04 1.69 -1.99
C TYR A 354 14.53 2.43 -3.23
N PHE A 355 14.08 2.02 -4.42
CA PHE A 355 14.47 2.57 -5.71
C PHE A 355 13.49 3.63 -6.23
N THR A 356 12.48 3.99 -5.43
CA THR A 356 11.59 5.11 -5.76
C THR A 356 12.08 6.40 -5.11
N ASP A 357 11.95 7.51 -5.84
CA ASP A 357 12.39 8.83 -5.37
C ASP A 357 11.53 9.37 -4.19
N THR A 358 10.45 8.68 -3.84
CA THR A 358 9.48 9.01 -2.77
C THR A 358 9.64 8.15 -1.53
N TYR A 359 10.73 7.39 -1.37
CA TYR A 359 10.91 6.47 -0.25
C TYR A 359 10.83 7.14 1.15
N HIS A 360 11.34 8.38 1.28
CA HIS A 360 11.62 9.00 2.58
C HIS A 360 10.46 9.71 3.27
N SER A 361 9.34 9.95 2.58
CA SER A 361 8.18 10.55 3.20
C SER A 361 6.89 9.98 2.63
N LEU A 362 5.97 9.62 3.50
CA LEU A 362 4.54 9.62 3.16
C LEU A 362 3.92 10.95 3.62
N SER A 363 4.74 12.02 3.73
CA SER A 363 4.22 13.36 3.93
C SER A 363 3.33 13.73 2.75
N ASN A 364 2.37 14.62 2.97
CA ASN A 364 1.47 15.18 1.95
C ASN A 364 2.19 16.02 0.85
N GLU A 365 3.49 15.79 0.65
CA GLU A 365 4.43 16.56 -0.15
C GLU A 365 5.19 15.68 -1.14
N ASN A 366 4.56 14.63 -1.67
CA ASN A 366 5.07 13.91 -2.83
C ASN A 366 4.11 14.05 -3.99
N LEU A 367 4.68 14.25 -5.18
CA LEU A 367 3.93 14.39 -6.42
C LEU A 367 4.38 13.32 -7.40
N PHE A 368 3.40 12.72 -8.06
CA PHE A 368 3.61 11.99 -9.29
C PHE A 368 3.42 12.96 -10.46
N ILE A 369 4.41 13.05 -11.33
CA ILE A 369 4.44 13.97 -12.47
C ILE A 369 4.30 13.16 -13.77
N ASN A 370 3.31 13.53 -14.57
CA ASN A 370 3.21 13.15 -15.98
C ASN A 370 3.66 14.35 -16.83
N PHE A 371 4.91 14.32 -17.30
CA PHE A 371 5.43 15.29 -18.26
C PHE A 371 5.06 14.84 -19.66
N VAL A 372 4.06 15.50 -20.26
CA VAL A 372 3.49 15.12 -21.55
C VAL A 372 4.06 15.99 -22.65
N ILE A 373 4.61 15.33 -23.68
CA ILE A 373 5.08 15.93 -24.93
C ILE A 373 4.01 15.64 -25.98
N LYS A 374 3.42 16.68 -26.58
CA LYS A 374 2.26 16.57 -27.50
C LYS A 374 2.56 15.86 -28.84
N LYS A 375 3.74 15.26 -29.00
CA LYS A 375 4.22 14.58 -30.20
C LYS A 375 5.05 13.34 -29.83
N PRO A 376 5.30 12.38 -30.74
CA PRO A 376 6.23 11.29 -30.46
C PRO A 376 7.63 11.85 -30.21
N PHE A 377 8.27 11.40 -29.13
CA PHE A 377 9.61 11.80 -28.72
C PHE A 377 10.41 10.56 -28.27
N HIS A 378 11.21 10.02 -29.18
CA HIS A 378 12.00 8.80 -28.99
C HIS A 378 13.49 9.04 -29.32
N PRO A 379 14.16 9.96 -28.60
CA PRO A 379 15.57 10.24 -28.83
C PRO A 379 16.49 9.06 -28.48
N ASP A 380 16.01 8.04 -27.79
CA ASP A 380 16.77 6.90 -27.27
C ASP A 380 16.73 5.67 -28.19
N PHE A 381 15.91 5.67 -29.23
CA PHE A 381 15.82 4.58 -30.18
C PHE A 381 15.44 5.03 -31.60
N GLU A 382 15.78 4.19 -32.56
CA GLU A 382 15.30 4.22 -33.93
C GLU A 382 14.44 2.99 -34.20
N ILE A 383 13.56 3.08 -35.19
CA ILE A 383 12.84 1.91 -35.69
C ILE A 383 13.52 1.49 -36.99
N LYS A 384 14.00 0.24 -37.04
CA LYS A 384 14.59 -0.37 -38.24
C LYS A 384 13.90 -1.71 -38.47
N GLU A 385 13.30 -1.88 -39.65
CA GLU A 385 12.57 -3.11 -40.00
C GLU A 385 11.50 -3.48 -38.95
N ASP A 386 10.72 -2.48 -38.50
CA ASP A 386 9.70 -2.60 -37.44
C ASP A 386 10.22 -3.14 -36.08
N LYS A 387 11.52 -2.99 -35.83
CA LYS A 387 12.16 -3.29 -34.54
C LYS A 387 12.77 -2.04 -33.93
N ILE A 388 12.60 -1.92 -32.61
CA ILE A 388 13.23 -0.88 -31.80
C ILE A 388 14.72 -1.20 -31.67
N VAL A 389 15.56 -0.29 -32.15
CA VAL A 389 17.02 -0.35 -32.03
C VAL A 389 17.48 0.82 -31.17
N ASP A 390 18.03 0.52 -30.01
CA ASP A 390 18.53 1.55 -29.09
C ASP A 390 19.70 2.33 -29.70
N ILE A 391 19.66 3.66 -29.54
CA ILE A 391 20.74 4.54 -29.96
C ILE A 391 21.89 4.42 -28.96
N ASN A 392 23.10 4.21 -29.50
CA ASN A 392 24.31 4.13 -28.70
C ASN A 392 24.86 5.53 -28.38
N TYR A 393 24.97 5.84 -27.10
CA TYR A 393 25.43 7.15 -26.61
C TYR A 393 26.85 7.15 -26.02
N LYS A 394 27.62 6.07 -26.17
CA LYS A 394 28.93 5.90 -25.51
C LYS A 394 29.89 7.08 -25.66
N GLU A 395 30.04 7.64 -26.86
CA GLU A 395 30.93 8.80 -27.06
C GLU A 395 30.51 10.01 -26.21
N LYS A 396 29.21 10.27 -26.16
CA LYS A 396 28.66 11.35 -25.35
C LYS A 396 28.82 11.08 -23.86
N GLU A 397 28.59 9.83 -23.44
CA GLU A 397 28.73 9.37 -22.06
C GLU A 397 30.17 9.52 -21.55
N ILE A 398 31.15 9.19 -22.40
CA ILE A 398 32.58 9.40 -22.13
C ILE A 398 32.88 10.90 -21.90
N LEU A 399 32.33 11.78 -22.76
CA LEU A 399 32.57 13.22 -22.65
C LEU A 399 31.97 13.83 -21.38
N ILE A 400 30.81 13.34 -20.93
CA ILE A 400 30.12 13.87 -19.73
C ILE A 400 30.46 13.11 -18.44
N GLY A 401 31.15 11.98 -18.54
CA GLY A 401 31.55 11.14 -17.41
C GLY A 401 30.40 10.40 -16.72
N ARG A 402 29.27 10.17 -17.41
CA ARG A 402 28.10 9.42 -16.89
C ARG A 402 27.21 8.91 -18.01
N ASP A 403 26.33 7.97 -17.70
CA ASP A 403 25.27 7.51 -18.59
C ASP A 403 24.36 8.66 -19.05
N TYR A 404 23.93 8.59 -20.31
CA TYR A 404 23.18 9.65 -20.97
C TYR A 404 21.72 9.22 -21.20
N TYR A 405 20.81 9.88 -20.49
CA TYR A 405 19.37 9.66 -20.61
C TYR A 405 18.70 10.87 -21.29
N PRO A 406 18.43 10.82 -22.62
CA PRO A 406 17.97 11.99 -23.36
C PRO A 406 16.60 12.51 -22.91
N HIS A 407 15.66 11.64 -22.54
CA HIS A 407 14.36 12.05 -21.99
C HIS A 407 14.50 12.83 -20.70
N LYS A 408 15.35 12.33 -19.80
CA LYS A 408 15.62 12.98 -18.51
C LYS A 408 16.27 14.34 -18.69
N GLU A 409 17.28 14.44 -19.57
CA GLU A 409 17.89 15.73 -19.89
C GLU A 409 16.91 16.71 -20.53
N PHE A 410 16.02 16.22 -21.39
CA PHE A 410 14.97 17.04 -21.98
C PHE A 410 14.03 17.62 -20.92
N VAL A 411 13.56 16.78 -19.98
CA VAL A 411 12.71 17.24 -18.85
C VAL A 411 13.45 18.29 -18.02
N VAL A 412 14.65 17.97 -17.51
CA VAL A 412 15.44 18.86 -16.65
C VAL A 412 15.68 20.22 -17.32
N LYS A 413 16.12 20.22 -18.58
CA LYS A 413 16.35 21.47 -19.34
C LYS A 413 15.06 22.27 -19.54
N THR A 414 13.95 21.59 -19.81
CA THR A 414 12.66 22.26 -20.06
C THR A 414 12.10 22.86 -18.78
N LEU A 415 12.17 22.15 -17.65
CA LEU A 415 11.79 22.67 -16.34
C LEU A 415 12.66 23.86 -15.93
N TYR A 416 13.99 23.76 -16.07
CA TYR A 416 14.93 24.81 -15.68
C TYR A 416 14.73 26.11 -16.47
N ARG A 417 14.51 26.00 -17.79
CA ARG A 417 14.26 27.15 -18.68
C ARG A 417 12.92 27.82 -18.42
N ASN A 418 11.93 27.08 -17.94
CA ASN A 418 10.57 27.57 -17.67
C ASN A 418 10.27 27.59 -16.15
N TYR A 419 11.29 27.84 -15.34
CA TYR A 419 11.21 27.74 -13.88
C TYR A 419 10.11 28.60 -13.28
N ASP A 420 9.91 29.83 -13.76
CA ASP A 420 8.92 30.74 -13.17
C ASP A 420 7.49 30.19 -13.30
N LYS A 421 7.19 29.56 -14.44
CA LYS A 421 5.90 28.89 -14.70
C LYS A 421 5.77 27.55 -13.98
N PHE A 422 6.87 26.82 -13.81
CA PHE A 422 6.87 25.57 -13.06
C PHE A 422 6.70 25.82 -11.55
N SER A 423 7.46 26.77 -11.01
CA SER A 423 7.48 27.11 -9.59
C SER A 423 6.23 27.85 -9.10
N SER A 424 5.41 28.40 -10.00
CA SER A 424 4.08 28.91 -9.64
C SER A 424 3.11 27.81 -9.23
N GLU A 425 3.31 26.58 -9.71
CA GLU A 425 2.43 25.42 -9.46
C GLU A 425 3.03 24.44 -8.45
N ILE A 426 4.33 24.17 -8.56
CA ILE A 426 5.03 23.14 -7.77
C ILE A 426 6.18 23.78 -6.98
N SER A 427 6.21 23.53 -5.67
CA SER A 427 7.22 24.11 -4.76
C SER A 427 8.51 23.30 -4.80
N ILE A 428 9.46 23.71 -5.64
CA ILE A 428 10.83 23.17 -5.76
C ILE A 428 11.79 24.33 -6.01
N GLU A 429 12.96 24.35 -5.38
CA GLU A 429 13.96 25.38 -5.63
C GLU A 429 14.65 25.18 -6.97
N LYS A 430 14.97 26.28 -7.67
CA LYS A 430 15.61 26.22 -9.00
C LYS A 430 16.91 25.41 -9.02
N LYS A 431 17.69 25.45 -7.94
CA LYS A 431 18.97 24.73 -7.79
C LYS A 431 18.79 23.20 -7.79
N ASP A 432 17.62 22.72 -7.37
CA ASP A 432 17.30 21.30 -7.27
C ASP A 432 16.83 20.72 -8.61
N ILE A 433 16.53 21.57 -9.61
CA ILE A 433 16.25 21.16 -10.98
C ILE A 433 17.56 20.88 -11.71
N ASN A 434 18.12 19.70 -11.45
CA ASN A 434 19.34 19.21 -12.06
C ASN A 434 19.20 17.73 -12.44
N ILE A 435 20.29 17.09 -12.88
CA ILE A 435 20.23 15.69 -13.33
C ILE A 435 19.84 14.70 -12.22
N ASN A 436 19.95 15.08 -10.94
CA ASN A 436 19.56 14.24 -9.82
C ASN A 436 18.09 14.42 -9.41
N LEU A 437 17.31 15.24 -10.12
CA LEU A 437 15.93 15.57 -9.79
C LEU A 437 15.03 14.33 -9.58
N PHE A 438 15.23 13.28 -10.38
CA PHE A 438 14.60 11.97 -10.22
C PHE A 438 15.53 10.88 -10.74
N SER A 439 15.57 9.74 -10.06
CA SER A 439 16.42 8.60 -10.40
C SER A 439 15.69 7.50 -11.17
N THR A 440 14.36 7.46 -11.06
CA THR A 440 13.53 6.46 -11.73
C THR A 440 12.40 7.14 -12.51
N PHE A 441 12.20 6.75 -13.77
CA PHE A 441 11.14 7.27 -14.62
C PHE A 441 10.66 6.26 -15.66
N ILE A 442 9.43 6.46 -16.12
CA ILE A 442 8.80 5.66 -17.17
C ILE A 442 8.52 6.54 -18.39
N VAL A 443 8.75 6.04 -19.60
CA VAL A 443 8.40 6.70 -20.86
C VAL A 443 7.31 5.89 -21.55
N ASP A 444 6.12 6.47 -21.67
CA ASP A 444 4.98 5.87 -22.37
C ASP A 444 4.72 6.56 -23.70
N TYR A 445 4.47 5.77 -24.75
CA TYR A 445 4.00 6.20 -26.05
C TYR A 445 2.54 5.82 -26.19
N ILE A 446 1.66 6.82 -26.29
CA ILE A 446 0.21 6.63 -26.26
C ILE A 446 -0.42 7.08 -27.57
N ASP A 447 -1.33 6.28 -28.11
CA ASP A 447 -2.21 6.66 -29.23
C ASP A 447 -3.28 7.64 -28.72
N SER A 448 -3.32 8.85 -29.26
CA SER A 448 -4.25 9.90 -28.83
C SER A 448 -5.71 9.61 -29.16
N PHE A 449 -5.99 8.71 -30.11
CA PHE A 449 -7.37 8.43 -30.54
C PHE A 449 -8.14 7.62 -29.50
N ASN A 450 -7.51 6.57 -28.96
CA ASN A 450 -8.13 5.62 -28.03
C ASN A 450 -7.45 5.58 -26.66
N ASN A 451 -6.43 6.41 -26.44
CA ASN A 451 -5.61 6.45 -25.23
C ASN A 451 -4.92 5.12 -24.89
N SER A 452 -4.61 4.30 -25.90
CA SER A 452 -3.96 2.99 -25.73
C SER A 452 -2.44 3.12 -25.63
N LEU A 453 -1.83 2.32 -24.74
CA LEU A 453 -0.39 2.22 -24.58
C LEU A 453 0.22 1.40 -25.71
N LEU A 454 1.11 2.00 -26.51
CA LEU A 454 1.83 1.33 -27.59
C LEU A 454 3.16 0.74 -27.08
N LEU A 455 3.94 1.58 -26.39
CA LEU A 455 5.25 1.21 -25.84
C LEU A 455 5.44 1.89 -24.49
N ARG A 456 6.00 1.15 -23.54
CA ARG A 456 6.47 1.62 -22.24
C ARG A 456 7.94 1.28 -22.06
N ARG A 457 8.74 2.22 -21.59
CA ARG A 457 10.14 1.99 -21.19
C ARG A 457 10.35 2.43 -19.75
N LEU A 458 10.90 1.57 -18.91
CA LEU A 458 11.38 1.94 -17.57
C LEU A 458 12.86 2.28 -17.64
N TYR A 459 13.24 3.35 -16.95
CA TYR A 459 14.60 3.73 -16.66
C TYR A 459 14.75 3.91 -15.15
N ALA A 460 15.59 3.10 -14.51
CA ALA A 460 15.85 3.16 -13.08
C ALA A 460 17.35 3.20 -12.79
N ILE A 461 17.72 3.73 -11.62
CA ILE A 461 19.12 3.92 -11.21
C ILE A 461 19.84 4.87 -12.18
N THR A 462 19.17 5.97 -12.54
CA THR A 462 19.67 6.89 -13.59
C THR A 462 20.52 8.04 -13.03
N ASN A 463 20.70 8.14 -11.71
CA ASN A 463 21.70 9.04 -11.13
C ASN A 463 22.98 8.23 -10.84
N PRO A 464 24.18 8.85 -10.98
CA PRO A 464 25.45 8.16 -10.76
C PRO A 464 25.54 7.41 -9.42
N ASP A 465 25.03 8.01 -8.34
CA ASP A 465 25.16 7.47 -6.98
C ASP A 465 23.88 6.79 -6.47
N THR A 466 22.87 6.55 -7.33
CA THR A 466 21.56 6.01 -6.88
C THR A 466 21.74 4.70 -6.13
N TYR A 467 22.41 3.71 -6.73
CA TYR A 467 22.54 2.39 -6.12
C TYR A 467 23.33 2.43 -4.81
N GLN A 468 24.45 3.16 -4.78
CA GLN A 468 25.29 3.32 -3.59
C GLN A 468 24.52 4.00 -2.46
N ASN A 469 23.78 5.07 -2.76
CA ASN A 469 22.95 5.76 -1.78
C ASN A 469 21.83 4.87 -1.24
N VAL A 470 21.17 4.10 -2.10
CA VAL A 470 20.12 3.16 -1.72
C VAL A 470 20.68 2.04 -0.83
N SER A 471 21.79 1.43 -1.23
CA SER A 471 22.47 0.37 -0.48
C SER A 471 22.92 0.84 0.90
N ASN A 472 23.57 2.02 0.98
CA ASN A 472 23.99 2.59 2.27
C ASN A 472 22.81 2.85 3.21
N LYS A 473 21.72 3.45 2.70
CA LYS A 473 20.50 3.72 3.48
C LYS A 473 19.83 2.44 3.99
N PHE A 474 19.76 1.42 3.14
CA PHE A 474 19.20 0.13 3.51
C PHE A 474 20.03 -0.52 4.63
N ILE A 475 21.36 -0.48 4.52
CA ILE A 475 22.27 -1.00 5.56
C ILE A 475 22.16 -0.20 6.86
N GLU A 476 22.10 1.13 6.79
CA GLU A 476 21.89 2.00 7.95
C GLU A 476 20.61 1.61 8.70
N ARG A 477 19.50 1.46 7.99
CA ARG A 477 18.21 1.04 8.57
C ARG A 477 18.24 -0.39 9.11
N LEU A 478 18.92 -1.32 8.46
CA LEU A 478 19.13 -2.67 9.02
C LEU A 478 19.90 -2.62 10.34
N ASN A 479 20.94 -1.79 10.43
CA ASN A 479 21.70 -1.64 11.66
C ASN A 479 20.85 -1.04 12.78
N GLU A 480 19.98 -0.07 12.48
CA GLU A 480 19.01 0.48 13.44
C GLU A 480 18.08 -0.62 14.00
N LEU A 481 17.57 -1.51 13.15
CA LEU A 481 16.67 -2.59 13.57
C LEU A 481 17.37 -3.67 14.38
N ASN A 482 18.66 -3.92 14.12
CA ASN A 482 19.49 -4.88 14.85
C ASN A 482 19.92 -4.37 16.23
N LEU A 483 19.75 -3.08 16.54
CA LEU A 483 19.92 -2.49 17.87
C LEU A 483 18.63 -2.67 18.72
N SER A 484 18.02 -3.85 18.61
CA SER A 484 16.59 -4.18 18.71
C SER A 484 15.82 -3.73 19.96
N ASP A 485 16.45 -3.61 21.13
CA ASP A 485 15.70 -3.55 22.40
C ASP A 485 14.90 -2.25 22.60
N GLN A 486 15.36 -1.13 22.04
CA GLN A 486 14.67 0.16 22.19
C GLN A 486 13.45 0.33 21.27
N TYR A 487 13.33 -0.51 20.23
CA TYR A 487 12.30 -0.35 19.19
C TYR A 487 11.14 -1.34 19.31
N ILE A 488 11.27 -2.42 20.10
CA ILE A 488 10.19 -3.39 20.35
C ILE A 488 8.89 -2.69 20.79
N PRO A 489 8.89 -1.78 21.79
CA PRO A 489 7.66 -1.13 22.21
C PRO A 489 7.03 -0.24 21.11
N ILE A 490 7.84 0.26 20.18
CA ILE A 490 7.37 1.06 19.05
C ILE A 490 6.71 0.16 18.00
N ARG A 491 7.32 -0.99 17.69
CA ARG A 491 6.74 -1.99 16.78
C ARG A 491 5.40 -2.49 17.31
N ASP A 492 5.35 -2.89 18.58
CA ASP A 492 4.12 -3.31 19.26
C ASP A 492 3.03 -2.22 19.22
N LEU A 493 3.42 -0.96 19.43
CA LEU A 493 2.50 0.17 19.35
C LEU A 493 1.93 0.33 17.93
N CYS A 494 2.78 0.26 16.92
CA CYS A 494 2.40 0.39 15.51
C CYS A 494 1.54 -0.78 15.03
N GLU A 495 1.85 -2.01 15.45
CA GLU A 495 1.08 -3.23 15.17
C GLU A 495 -0.35 -3.11 15.71
N LYS A 496 -0.49 -2.81 17.01
CA LYS A 496 -1.79 -2.76 17.70
C LYS A 496 -2.61 -1.51 17.35
N ALA A 497 -2.03 -0.57 16.62
CA ALA A 497 -2.68 0.69 16.29
C ALA A 497 -3.90 0.47 15.39
N GLN A 498 -5.09 0.77 15.91
CA GLN A 498 -6.34 0.86 15.16
C GLN A 498 -6.86 2.30 15.17
N ILE A 499 -6.44 3.10 14.19
CA ILE A 499 -6.77 4.53 14.12
C ILE A 499 -8.00 4.73 13.22
N PHE A 500 -9.17 4.88 13.86
CA PHE A 500 -10.46 5.05 13.20
C PHE A 500 -11.30 6.18 13.81
N SER A 501 -10.82 6.84 14.87
CA SER A 501 -11.47 7.99 15.51
C SER A 501 -10.45 8.98 16.09
N ASP A 502 -10.87 10.23 16.33
CA ASP A 502 -10.03 11.24 17.01
C ASP A 502 -9.48 10.72 18.36
N LYS A 503 -10.28 9.89 19.05
CA LYS A 503 -9.89 9.26 20.32
C LYS A 503 -8.77 8.24 20.13
N THR A 504 -8.86 7.35 19.13
CA THR A 504 -7.82 6.35 18.89
C THR A 504 -6.56 6.98 18.30
N LEU A 505 -6.67 8.03 17.48
CA LEU A 505 -5.53 8.85 17.06
C LEU A 505 -4.84 9.50 18.28
N SER A 506 -5.59 10.17 19.15
CA SER A 506 -5.04 10.79 20.36
C SER A 506 -4.37 9.79 21.30
N SER A 507 -4.93 8.58 21.42
CA SER A 507 -4.34 7.51 22.23
C SER A 507 -3.03 6.99 21.64
N PHE A 508 -2.96 6.89 20.31
CA PHE A 508 -1.71 6.52 19.61
C PHE A 508 -0.63 7.58 19.82
N ILE A 509 -0.94 8.87 19.64
CA ILE A 509 0.02 9.96 19.85
C ILE A 509 0.49 10.05 21.31
N GLU A 510 -0.40 9.84 22.28
CA GLU A 510 0.00 9.76 23.69
C GLU A 510 0.98 8.62 23.94
N SER A 511 0.68 7.43 23.40
CA SER A 511 1.55 6.26 23.55
C SER A 511 2.91 6.51 22.89
N LEU A 512 2.92 7.12 21.71
CA LEU A 512 4.13 7.47 20.98
C LEU A 512 4.99 8.48 21.76
N LEU A 513 4.37 9.52 22.35
CA LEU A 513 5.06 10.49 23.21
C LEU A 513 5.66 9.81 24.45
N ASN A 514 4.97 8.86 25.07
CA ASN A 514 5.49 8.13 26.22
C ASN A 514 6.64 7.17 25.83
N ILE A 515 6.47 6.40 24.77
CA ILE A 515 7.44 5.37 24.38
C ILE A 515 8.69 6.00 23.76
N VAL A 516 8.52 7.00 22.91
CA VAL A 516 9.64 7.61 22.17
C VAL A 516 10.19 8.79 22.95
N LEU A 517 9.40 9.85 23.12
CA LEU A 517 9.92 11.11 23.65
C LEU A 517 10.32 11.00 25.12
N LYS A 518 9.42 10.52 25.97
CA LYS A 518 9.65 10.44 27.43
C LYS A 518 10.83 9.53 27.75
N ASN A 519 10.88 8.31 27.19
CA ASN A 519 12.00 7.40 27.41
C ASN A 519 13.34 7.97 26.90
N ASN A 520 13.36 8.57 25.71
CA ASN A 520 14.59 9.18 25.19
C ASN A 520 15.12 10.29 26.09
N VAL A 521 14.22 11.12 26.62
CA VAL A 521 14.60 12.23 27.52
C VAL A 521 15.05 11.70 28.87
N GLU A 522 14.29 10.79 29.48
CA GLU A 522 14.49 10.33 30.87
C GLU A 522 15.60 9.27 31.00
N LEU A 523 15.82 8.44 29.99
CA LEU A 523 16.71 7.27 30.07
C LEU A 523 17.92 7.37 29.14
N HIS A 524 17.76 7.94 27.94
CA HIS A 524 18.80 7.92 26.89
C HIS A 524 19.58 9.23 26.76
N GLY A 525 19.55 10.08 27.79
CA GLY A 525 20.37 11.28 27.87
C GLY A 525 19.93 12.42 26.97
N ASN A 526 18.76 12.33 26.31
CA ASN A 526 18.27 13.42 25.46
C ASN A 526 17.80 14.63 26.27
N TYR A 527 17.64 14.52 27.59
CA TYR A 527 17.41 15.68 28.47
C TYR A 527 18.38 16.81 28.17
N LYS A 528 19.65 16.54 27.83
CA LYS A 528 20.67 17.57 27.55
C LYS A 528 20.26 18.55 26.46
N TYR A 529 19.50 18.09 25.47
CA TYR A 529 19.03 18.93 24.37
C TYR A 529 17.88 19.85 24.78
N PHE A 530 17.27 19.63 25.95
CA PHE A 530 16.24 20.46 26.54
C PHE A 530 16.79 21.64 27.37
N TRP A 531 18.10 21.79 27.42
CA TRP A 531 18.79 22.90 28.08
C TRP A 531 19.59 23.72 27.06
N THR A 532 19.73 25.03 27.28
CA THR A 532 20.64 25.87 26.48
C THR A 532 22.08 25.75 26.95
N ASP A 533 22.25 25.57 28.26
CA ASP A 533 23.51 25.48 28.98
C ASP A 533 23.28 24.70 30.29
N ASP A 534 24.25 24.71 31.19
CA ASP A 534 24.16 23.88 32.38
C ASP A 534 23.07 24.25 33.40
N SER A 535 22.47 25.45 33.26
CA SER A 535 21.60 26.06 34.26
C SER A 535 20.24 26.53 33.72
N LYS A 536 20.06 26.56 32.40
CA LYS A 536 18.90 27.19 31.76
C LYS A 536 18.11 26.22 30.87
N PRO A 537 16.85 25.90 31.23
CA PRO A 537 15.93 25.19 30.35
C PRO A 537 15.63 25.98 29.07
N LYS A 538 15.41 25.28 27.97
CA LYS A 538 14.94 25.91 26.73
C LYS A 538 13.46 26.31 26.82
N SER A 539 13.09 27.32 26.04
CA SER A 539 11.70 27.76 25.88
C SER A 539 10.88 26.73 25.10
N GLU A 540 9.57 26.74 25.29
CA GLU A 540 8.62 25.82 24.63
C GLU A 540 8.81 25.79 23.09
N PRO A 541 8.87 26.93 22.36
CA PRO A 541 9.06 26.90 20.90
C PRO A 541 10.41 26.29 20.47
N ASN A 542 11.46 26.51 21.26
CA ASN A 542 12.79 25.96 20.96
C ASN A 542 12.85 24.43 21.15
N MET A 543 11.86 23.84 21.83
CA MET A 543 11.75 22.40 22.07
C MET A 543 10.97 21.64 21.01
N GLN A 544 10.01 22.31 20.39
CA GLN A 544 9.19 21.68 19.39
C GLN A 544 9.98 21.05 18.21
N PRO A 545 11.08 21.63 17.67
CA PRO A 545 11.84 20.98 16.60
C PRO A 545 12.38 19.60 16.98
N LEU A 546 12.87 19.46 18.21
CA LEU A 546 13.42 18.19 18.70
C LEU A 546 12.32 17.16 18.93
N ILE A 547 11.21 17.58 19.54
CA ILE A 547 10.03 16.74 19.74
C ILE A 547 9.51 16.24 18.38
N MET A 548 9.38 17.15 17.41
CA MET A 548 8.99 16.82 16.05
C MET A 548 9.91 15.79 15.42
N ALA A 549 11.23 16.01 15.47
CA ALA A 549 12.22 15.14 14.84
C ALA A 549 12.14 13.69 15.36
N GLN A 550 11.83 13.50 16.65
CA GLN A 550 11.69 12.16 17.23
C GLN A 550 10.40 11.45 16.82
N LEU A 551 9.31 12.19 16.58
CA LEU A 551 8.00 11.60 16.28
C LEU A 551 7.76 11.46 14.77
N LYS A 552 8.35 12.34 13.95
CA LYS A 552 8.00 12.55 12.54
C LYS A 552 8.10 11.28 11.70
N ALA A 553 9.17 10.51 11.84
CA ALA A 553 9.36 9.29 11.05
C ALA A 553 8.25 8.25 11.31
N ILE A 554 7.86 8.08 12.58
CA ILE A 554 6.82 7.11 12.96
C ILE A 554 5.44 7.64 12.57
N CYS A 555 5.17 8.93 12.77
CA CYS A 555 3.93 9.56 12.30
C CYS A 555 3.78 9.43 10.78
N ASP A 556 4.80 9.81 10.00
CA ASP A 556 4.77 9.69 8.53
C ASP A 556 4.53 8.25 8.10
N PHE A 557 5.22 7.29 8.73
CA PHE A 557 5.06 5.88 8.41
C PHE A 557 3.61 5.39 8.64
N MET A 558 2.99 5.83 9.75
CA MET A 558 1.59 5.54 10.07
C MET A 558 0.60 6.40 9.27
N GLY A 559 1.05 7.20 8.30
CA GLY A 559 0.21 8.11 7.52
C GLY A 559 -0.39 9.27 8.34
N ILE A 560 0.16 9.54 9.53
CA ILE A 560 -0.24 10.64 10.40
C ILE A 560 0.58 11.87 10.02
N GLN A 561 -0.10 12.94 9.62
CA GLN A 561 0.54 14.23 9.46
C GLN A 561 0.66 14.91 10.82
N ILE A 562 1.88 15.22 11.23
CA ILE A 562 2.16 16.11 12.35
C ILE A 562 2.65 17.45 11.79
N SER A 563 2.10 18.56 12.29
CA SER A 563 2.44 19.92 11.88
C SER A 563 2.69 20.78 13.11
N ARG A 564 3.69 21.66 13.05
CA ARG A 564 4.01 22.63 14.11
C ARG A 564 3.41 23.99 13.84
N GLU A 565 3.13 24.73 14.91
CA GLU A 565 2.76 26.16 14.87
C GLU A 565 1.63 26.43 13.85
N VAL A 566 0.62 25.57 13.85
CA VAL A 566 -0.53 25.72 12.95
C VAL A 566 -1.41 26.84 13.49
N GLU A 567 -1.60 27.88 12.70
CA GLU A 567 -2.50 28.99 13.03
C GLU A 567 -3.93 28.46 13.23
N SER A 568 -4.49 28.64 14.43
CA SER A 568 -5.82 28.17 14.80
C SER A 568 -6.43 29.10 15.84
N ALA A 569 -7.63 29.61 15.55
CA ALA A 569 -8.26 30.70 16.31
C ALA A 569 -7.35 31.95 16.42
N ASN A 570 -7.06 32.42 17.63
CA ASN A 570 -6.25 33.61 17.92
C ASN A 570 -4.81 33.26 18.35
N GLY A 571 -4.30 32.10 17.95
CA GLY A 571 -2.97 31.63 18.34
C GLY A 571 -2.46 30.50 17.45
N GLU A 572 -1.31 29.95 17.83
CA GLU A 572 -0.66 28.84 17.13
C GLU A 572 -0.71 27.59 18.02
N ILE A 573 -1.15 26.48 17.45
CA ILE A 573 -1.12 25.17 18.10
C ILE A 573 0.31 24.63 18.02
N ASP A 574 0.89 24.22 19.15
CA ASP A 574 2.25 23.67 19.15
C ASP A 574 2.39 22.48 18.21
N PHE A 575 1.49 21.50 18.30
CA PHE A 575 1.35 20.45 17.28
C PHE A 575 -0.10 20.11 16.95
N LEU A 576 -0.40 20.05 15.65
CA LEU A 576 -1.62 19.43 15.13
C LEU A 576 -1.26 18.10 14.49
N CYS A 577 -1.83 17.02 15.00
CA CYS A 577 -1.74 15.69 14.39
C CYS A 577 -3.05 15.36 13.67
N SER A 578 -2.97 14.96 12.41
CA SER A 578 -4.12 14.58 11.60
C SER A 578 -3.90 13.26 10.85
N TYR A 579 -4.99 12.52 10.66
CA TYR A 579 -4.99 11.23 9.97
C TYR A 579 -6.28 11.09 9.17
N THR A 580 -6.22 10.59 7.93
CA THR A 580 -7.43 10.41 7.11
C THR A 580 -7.91 8.97 7.20
N TYR A 581 -9.14 8.78 7.68
CA TYR A 581 -9.81 7.48 7.75
C TYR A 581 -11.18 7.60 7.09
N GLN A 582 -11.46 6.79 6.05
CA GLN A 582 -12.75 6.76 5.35
C GLN A 582 -13.28 8.15 4.95
N ASN A 583 -12.45 8.94 4.25
CA ASN A 583 -12.77 10.32 3.82
C ASN A 583 -13.04 11.31 4.97
N LYS A 584 -12.82 10.92 6.22
CA LYS A 584 -12.86 11.80 7.39
C LYS A 584 -11.46 12.09 7.89
N ILE A 585 -11.16 13.37 8.12
CA ILE A 585 -9.93 13.79 8.78
C ILE A 585 -10.14 13.69 10.29
N LEU A 586 -9.39 12.79 10.91
CA LEU A 586 -9.25 12.69 12.35
C LEU A 586 -8.21 13.69 12.83
N LYS A 587 -8.41 14.29 14.00
CA LYS A 587 -7.51 15.32 14.54
C LYS A 587 -7.29 15.19 16.04
N THR A 588 -6.06 15.48 16.47
CA THR A 588 -5.73 15.73 17.87
C THR A 588 -4.68 16.83 17.99
N CYS A 589 -4.83 17.69 19.01
CA CYS A 589 -3.90 18.78 19.27
C CYS A 589 -2.97 18.41 20.44
N VAL A 590 -1.70 18.74 20.33
CA VAL A 590 -0.73 18.65 21.44
C VAL A 590 -0.30 20.06 21.80
N GLU A 591 -0.50 20.44 23.06
CA GLU A 591 -0.02 21.71 23.63
C GLU A 591 1.11 21.41 24.60
N VAL A 592 2.24 22.12 24.45
CA VAL A 592 3.44 21.95 25.25
C VAL A 592 3.56 23.10 26.25
N LYS A 593 3.86 22.78 27.51
CA LYS A 593 4.18 23.79 28.53
C LYS A 593 5.37 23.39 29.39
N ASN A 594 6.22 24.35 29.69
CA ASN A 594 7.20 24.18 30.76
C ASN A 594 6.47 24.19 32.12
N ALA A 595 6.81 23.27 33.01
CA ALA A 595 6.18 23.15 34.33
C ALA A 595 6.31 24.43 35.20
N HIS A 596 7.32 25.25 34.91
CA HIS A 596 7.57 26.53 35.57
C HIS A 596 6.96 27.74 34.83
N SER A 597 6.15 27.51 33.80
CA SER A 597 5.43 28.56 33.08
C SER A 597 4.34 29.17 33.96
N ASN A 598 4.24 30.50 33.98
CA ASN A 598 3.14 31.20 34.65
C ASN A 598 1.77 30.92 33.98
N LYS A 599 1.77 30.28 32.81
CA LYS A 599 0.58 29.93 32.04
C LYS A 599 0.21 28.44 32.10
N ILE A 600 0.83 27.66 32.97
CA ILE A 600 0.62 26.20 33.08
C ILE A 600 -0.84 25.80 33.35
N GLU A 601 -1.61 26.62 34.07
CA GLU A 601 -3.04 26.34 34.32
C GLU A 601 -3.90 26.86 33.17
N SER A 602 -3.68 28.11 32.78
CA SER A 602 -4.43 28.74 31.67
C SER A 602 -4.23 28.05 30.32
N GLY A 603 -3.09 27.39 30.11
CA GLY A 603 -2.83 26.61 28.91
C GLY A 603 -3.75 25.39 28.81
N LEU A 604 -3.99 24.73 29.94
CA LEU A 604 -4.87 23.56 30.02
C LEU A 604 -6.35 23.95 30.01
N GLU A 605 -6.74 25.00 30.75
CA GLU A 605 -8.15 25.39 30.93
C GLU A 605 -8.70 26.23 29.77
N LYS A 606 -7.83 26.96 29.06
CA LYS A 606 -8.24 27.93 28.03
C LYS A 606 -7.59 27.67 26.68
N GLN A 607 -6.25 27.65 26.59
CA GLN A 607 -5.57 27.59 25.29
C GLN A 607 -5.89 26.30 24.52
N LEU A 608 -5.59 25.14 25.11
CA LEU A 608 -5.84 23.85 24.46
C LEU A 608 -7.34 23.65 24.14
N PRO A 609 -8.31 23.94 25.05
CA PRO A 609 -9.73 23.89 24.72
C PRO A 609 -10.17 24.77 23.54
N GLU A 610 -9.63 25.99 23.40
CA GLU A 610 -9.93 26.84 22.24
C GLU A 610 -9.40 26.24 20.93
N TYR A 611 -8.18 25.68 20.95
CA TYR A 611 -7.63 24.96 19.81
C TYR A 611 -8.45 23.73 19.43
N LEU A 612 -8.90 22.95 20.42
CA LEU A 612 -9.75 21.78 20.18
C LEU A 612 -11.08 22.18 19.52
N LYS A 613 -11.72 23.27 19.98
CA LYS A 613 -12.94 23.81 19.34
C LYS A 613 -12.68 24.26 17.90
N SER A 614 -11.60 25.02 17.67
CA SER A 614 -11.22 25.53 16.35
C SER A 614 -10.98 24.39 15.36
N GLU A 615 -10.26 23.36 15.80
CA GLU A 615 -9.97 22.18 14.99
C GLU A 615 -11.11 21.17 14.90
N ARG A 616 -12.25 21.45 15.56
CA ARG A 616 -13.45 20.61 15.62
C ARG A 616 -13.18 19.19 16.14
N THR A 617 -12.26 19.06 17.09
CA THR A 617 -11.98 17.80 17.80
C THR A 617 -12.23 17.97 19.29
N LYS A 618 -12.52 16.86 19.98
CA LYS A 618 -12.60 16.84 21.46
C LYS A 618 -11.35 16.28 22.13
N ASN A 619 -10.36 15.81 21.36
CA ASN A 619 -9.25 15.03 21.88
C ASN A 619 -7.95 15.80 21.79
N GLY A 620 -7.30 16.01 22.93
CA GLY A 620 -6.04 16.74 23.01
C GLY A 620 -5.05 16.09 23.97
N ILE A 621 -3.80 16.50 23.86
CA ILE A 621 -2.72 16.08 24.75
C ILE A 621 -2.07 17.35 25.31
N TYR A 622 -1.90 17.38 26.62
CA TYR A 622 -1.19 18.44 27.32
C TYR A 622 0.14 17.89 27.81
N LEU A 623 1.22 18.30 27.15
CA LEU A 623 2.58 17.82 27.36
C LEU A 623 3.36 18.79 28.23
N VAL A 624 3.71 18.38 29.44
CA VAL A 624 4.42 19.21 30.40
C VAL A 624 5.88 18.80 30.54
N LEU A 625 6.78 19.76 30.43
CA LEU A 625 8.22 19.56 30.57
C LEU A 625 8.67 19.97 31.98
N TRP A 626 9.11 19.00 32.77
CA TRP A 626 9.53 19.18 34.16
C TRP A 626 11.06 19.28 34.28
N TYR A 627 11.56 20.35 34.90
CA TYR A 627 13.01 20.60 35.00
C TYR A 627 13.52 20.65 36.45
N LYS A 628 12.64 20.49 37.45
CA LYS A 628 13.02 20.71 38.85
C LYS A 628 14.02 19.65 39.31
N GLY A 629 15.11 20.12 39.89
CA GLY A 629 16.19 19.30 40.44
C GLY A 629 17.22 20.14 41.18
N LYS A 630 18.39 19.56 41.46
CA LYS A 630 19.48 20.25 42.19
C LYS A 630 19.96 21.54 41.51
N LEU A 631 19.97 21.56 40.17
CA LEU A 631 20.49 22.66 39.36
C LEU A 631 19.44 23.70 38.96
N PHE A 632 18.15 23.38 39.14
CA PHE A 632 17.05 24.26 38.76
C PHE A 632 15.86 24.06 39.69
N GLY A 633 15.53 25.08 40.49
CA GLY A 633 14.54 24.96 41.58
C GLY A 633 13.07 25.08 41.16
N LYS A 634 12.77 25.31 39.88
CA LYS A 634 11.40 25.59 39.41
C LYS A 634 10.74 24.37 38.74
N PRO A 635 9.41 24.21 38.85
CA PRO A 635 8.45 25.11 39.52
C PRO A 635 8.58 25.10 41.05
N GLU A 636 8.40 26.27 41.68
CA GLU A 636 8.41 26.39 43.15
C GLU A 636 7.12 25.83 43.76
N LYS A 637 5.98 26.01 43.08
CA LYS A 637 4.64 25.63 43.53
C LYS A 637 4.45 24.13 43.76
N TYR A 638 5.19 23.28 43.04
CA TYR A 638 5.04 21.83 43.09
C TYR A 638 6.37 21.19 43.47
N GLN A 639 6.38 20.24 44.40
CA GLN A 639 7.62 19.59 44.83
C GLN A 639 7.93 18.36 43.99
N LYS A 640 6.89 17.61 43.62
CA LYS A 640 6.98 16.40 42.80
C LYS A 640 6.10 16.52 41.55
N ILE A 641 6.41 15.70 40.55
CA ILE A 641 5.60 15.56 39.34
C ILE A 641 4.16 15.14 39.69
N ASP A 642 3.99 14.26 40.68
CA ASP A 642 2.66 13.80 41.13
C ASP A 642 1.79 14.93 41.69
N ASP A 643 2.40 15.90 42.40
CA ASP A 643 1.68 17.07 42.93
C ASP A 643 1.10 17.91 41.79
N LEU A 644 1.91 18.13 40.75
CA LEU A 644 1.50 18.88 39.56
C LEU A 644 0.42 18.11 38.79
N LEU A 645 0.59 16.80 38.60
CA LEU A 645 -0.39 15.96 37.91
C LEU A 645 -1.73 15.93 38.64
N PHE A 646 -1.73 15.79 39.97
CA PHE A 646 -2.95 15.82 40.77
C PHE A 646 -3.70 17.14 40.59
N HIS A 647 -2.97 18.26 40.68
CA HIS A 647 -3.54 19.59 40.50
C HIS A 647 -4.10 19.79 39.09
N LEU A 648 -3.32 19.50 38.04
CA LEU A 648 -3.77 19.67 36.65
C LEU A 648 -4.96 18.77 36.31
N ASN A 649 -5.01 17.54 36.84
CA ASN A 649 -6.18 16.68 36.67
C ASN A 649 -7.45 17.29 37.28
N SER A 650 -7.35 18.01 38.40
CA SER A 650 -8.50 18.70 39.01
C SER A 650 -9.01 19.89 38.20
N LEU A 651 -8.16 20.50 37.36
CA LEU A 651 -8.48 21.64 36.49
C LEU A 651 -8.94 21.22 35.09
N LYS A 652 -8.84 19.93 34.76
CA LYS A 652 -9.10 19.44 33.41
C LYS A 652 -10.56 19.70 33.02
N PRO A 653 -10.83 20.35 31.88
CA PRO A 653 -12.19 20.64 31.44
C PRO A 653 -12.94 19.34 31.09
N THR A 654 -14.17 19.21 31.58
CA THR A 654 -15.00 17.99 31.44
C THR A 654 -15.54 17.77 30.02
N ASN A 655 -15.66 18.82 29.21
CA ASN A 655 -16.19 18.76 27.86
C ASN A 655 -15.18 18.23 26.81
N PHE A 656 -13.92 18.05 27.21
CA PHE A 656 -12.82 17.62 26.34
C PHE A 656 -12.10 16.40 26.92
N LEU A 657 -11.62 15.53 26.03
CA LEU A 657 -10.78 14.39 26.37
C LEU A 657 -9.31 14.80 26.26
N ILE A 658 -8.79 15.45 27.30
CA ILE A 658 -7.40 15.90 27.37
C ILE A 658 -6.52 14.89 28.11
N ARG A 659 -5.51 14.35 27.47
CA ARG A 659 -4.52 13.43 28.09
C ARG A 659 -3.36 14.25 28.66
N LEU A 660 -2.92 13.95 29.88
CA LEU A 660 -1.81 14.67 30.53
C LEU A 660 -0.54 13.81 30.46
N ILE A 661 0.55 14.38 29.96
CA ILE A 661 1.87 13.74 29.94
C ILE A 661 2.85 14.68 30.61
N VAL A 662 3.64 14.17 31.56
CA VAL A 662 4.77 14.92 32.14
C VAL A 662 6.06 14.19 31.82
N ILE A 663 7.02 14.92 31.23
CA ILE A 663 8.36 14.42 30.93
C ILE A 663 9.35 15.09 31.87
N ASN A 664 10.14 14.28 32.56
CA ASN A 664 11.21 14.73 33.43
C ASN A 664 12.46 15.06 32.61
N CYS A 665 12.63 16.33 32.28
CA CYS A 665 13.79 16.89 31.61
C CYS A 665 14.91 17.30 32.58
N ASN A 666 14.79 17.00 33.88
CA ASN A 666 15.83 17.31 34.85
C ASN A 666 17.12 16.53 34.52
N LYS A 667 18.26 17.12 34.86
CA LYS A 667 19.55 16.47 34.74
C LYS A 667 19.66 15.35 35.79
N PRO A 668 19.83 14.08 35.37
CA PRO A 668 20.02 12.98 36.30
C PRO A 668 21.32 13.15 37.09
N ILE A 669 21.34 12.62 38.30
CA ILE A 669 22.57 12.50 39.09
C ILE A 669 23.38 11.38 38.43
N SER A 670 24.67 11.61 38.18
CA SER A 670 25.56 10.58 37.62
C SER A 670 25.47 9.32 38.46
N PRO A 671 25.39 8.11 37.85
CA PRO A 671 25.38 6.85 38.60
C PRO A 671 26.58 6.69 39.55
N SER A 672 27.72 7.32 39.23
CA SER A 672 28.90 7.36 40.11
C SER A 672 28.75 8.25 41.36
N MET A 673 27.67 9.03 41.45
CA MET A 673 27.33 9.91 42.58
C MET A 673 26.02 9.52 43.27
N LEU A 674 25.42 8.37 42.89
CA LEU A 674 24.37 7.69 43.64
C LEU A 674 25.03 6.73 44.63
#